data_AF-A0A250X6S9-F1
#
_entry.id   AF-A0A250X6S9-F1
#
_cell.length_a   1.000
_cell.length_b   1.000
_cell.length_c   1.000
_cell.angle_alpha   90.00
_cell.angle_beta   90.00
_cell.angle_gamma   90.00
#
_symmetry.space_group_name_H-M   'P 1'
#
loop_
_entity.id
_entity.type
_entity.pdbx_description
1 polymer ?
#
loop_
_entity_poly.entity_id
_entity_poly.type
_entity_poly.pdbx_seq_one_letter_code
_entity_poly.pdbx_strand_id
1 'polypeptide(L)'
;MNVANKTSFGKQCTRSRTCTPIQCHMSFRSAYRLSVPSRPVFAPEVLSVETQRAFKPCRATAEPAVATSSNQEKTTNPLNLVFVATEVAPWSKTGGLGDVVGGLPIELAKRGHNVLTIAPRYDQYADGWDTSVVINVDGEDVRFFHAVKKGVHRVFVDHPWFLAKVWGKTGSKLYGPKSGADFVDNHRRFALFNKAAIEATRALPFGFGENCVFIANDWHSALVPVLLKDLYQPRGEFTKAKVAFCIHNIAFQGRMWPETFKEMGLPTSSLSKFAFQDGVPKVYTEEDPMEEDEAPLPKGGMFDKINWMKAGILSADKLITVSPNYATEIMSGADKGVEMHSYLAQKGVEGIVNGMDVEEWDPASDKLLTIKYDKTNVFVGKAAAKEQLQAEAGLPVDGDAPVFAFIGRLEEQKGVDILLAALPKAVAANKKAQIIILGTGKAVLEKQVAALEKSFKGQVKGVVKFSAPLAHLMTAGADFILVPSRFEPCGLIQLHAMQYGTVPLVASTGGLVDTVKEGVTGFHIGALDPEKLVPEDADAVAATITRASQVFSTPLFKEMVNNCISQDLSWAKPARKWEGVIEEMISGVVSVKKETVKVPVANPIPGDKPPSPILAAAPKVSESAAKPPVRTLGLVTSTSSPVSGSESSNGNGSAAPAKGRVGAAGKVPSTPSVSAAASPSNKTSPVVAAPASTTSNGNGAAAAAAPGASKPLISSRT
;
A
#
# COMPACT_ATOMS: atom_id res chain seq x y z
N MET A 1 -72.09 9.47 -17.44
CA MET A 1 -72.15 10.51 -18.50
C MET A 1 -70.72 10.71 -18.98
N ASN A 2 -70.35 10.40 -20.23
CA ASN A 2 -70.69 11.11 -21.48
C ASN A 2 -70.18 12.56 -21.44
N VAL A 3 -69.35 13.10 -22.35
CA VAL A 3 -69.00 12.74 -23.75
C VAL A 3 -67.52 13.08 -24.07
N ALA A 4 -66.94 12.48 -25.12
CA ALA A 4 -65.61 12.80 -25.70
C ALA A 4 -65.70 13.36 -27.14
N ASN A 5 -64.55 13.66 -27.78
CA ASN A 5 -64.33 14.14 -29.18
C ASN A 5 -64.27 15.67 -29.39
N LYS A 6 -63.59 16.23 -30.41
CA LYS A 6 -62.39 15.86 -31.23
C LYS A 6 -62.09 17.06 -32.15
N THR A 7 -60.81 17.32 -32.45
CA THR A 7 -60.19 17.74 -33.74
C THR A 7 -58.78 18.25 -33.41
N SER A 8 -57.64 17.71 -33.82
CA SER A 8 -57.15 17.16 -35.11
C SER A 8 -56.74 18.19 -36.16
N PHE A 9 -55.47 18.58 -36.15
CA PHE A 9 -54.68 18.80 -37.36
C PHE A 9 -53.23 18.39 -37.10
N GLY A 10 -52.61 17.72 -38.06
CA GLY A 10 -51.20 17.38 -38.03
C GLY A 10 -50.60 17.48 -39.42
N LYS A 11 -49.27 17.56 -39.50
CA LYS A 11 -48.48 17.14 -40.65
C LYS A 11 -47.00 17.02 -40.26
N GLN A 12 -46.43 15.86 -40.49
CA GLN A 12 -44.97 15.68 -40.54
C GLN A 12 -44.44 16.35 -41.80
N CYS A 13 -43.16 16.74 -41.79
CA CYS A 13 -42.38 16.81 -43.02
C CYS A 13 -41.00 16.19 -42.80
N THR A 14 -40.59 15.33 -43.72
CA THR A 14 -39.33 14.59 -43.71
C THR A 14 -38.40 15.11 -44.79
N ARG A 15 -37.09 15.14 -44.54
CA ARG A 15 -36.04 14.85 -45.55
C ARG A 15 -34.66 14.70 -44.91
N SER A 16 -33.74 14.09 -45.66
CA SER A 16 -32.47 13.54 -45.19
C SER A 16 -31.34 13.82 -46.18
N ARG A 17 -30.09 13.50 -45.77
CA ARG A 17 -28.83 13.40 -46.57
C ARG A 17 -28.15 14.73 -46.96
N THR A 18 -26.82 14.85 -47.10
CA THR A 18 -25.60 14.13 -46.61
C THR A 18 -24.32 14.96 -46.97
N CYS A 19 -23.14 14.56 -46.44
CA CYS A 19 -21.78 14.74 -47.01
C CYS A 19 -20.91 16.01 -46.68
N THR A 20 -20.08 15.85 -45.65
CA THR A 20 -18.57 15.84 -45.64
C THR A 20 -17.69 17.01 -46.15
N PRO A 21 -16.43 17.14 -45.65
CA PRO A 21 -15.68 18.40 -45.59
C PRO A 21 -14.47 18.51 -46.55
N ILE A 22 -13.82 19.68 -46.56
CA ILE A 22 -12.60 19.98 -47.33
C ILE A 22 -11.44 20.38 -46.40
N GLN A 23 -10.23 19.86 -46.67
CA GLN A 23 -8.96 20.22 -46.02
C GLN A 23 -8.38 21.52 -46.61
N CYS A 24 -7.48 22.17 -45.88
CA CYS A 24 -6.38 22.89 -46.54
C CYS A 24 -5.07 22.78 -45.74
N HIS A 25 -3.99 22.44 -46.43
CA HIS A 25 -2.61 22.41 -45.95
C HIS A 25 -1.84 23.49 -46.70
N MET A 26 -0.97 24.25 -46.02
CA MET A 26 0.39 24.52 -46.52
C MET A 26 1.28 25.17 -45.44
N SER A 27 2.58 25.11 -45.67
CA SER A 27 3.67 25.50 -44.76
C SER A 27 4.69 26.32 -45.54
N PHE A 28 5.33 27.32 -44.93
CA PHE A 28 6.69 27.73 -45.29
C PHE A 28 7.39 28.43 -44.11
N ARG A 29 8.73 28.30 -44.05
CA ARG A 29 9.62 28.88 -43.01
C ARG A 29 10.25 30.19 -43.50
N SER A 30 10.51 31.15 -42.61
CA SER A 30 11.86 31.46 -42.09
C SER A 30 11.95 32.86 -41.42
N ALA A 31 12.91 32.99 -40.51
CA ALA A 31 13.17 34.09 -39.59
C ALA A 31 13.43 35.49 -40.19
N TYR A 32 13.17 36.54 -39.39
CA TYR A 32 14.13 37.63 -39.13
C TYR A 32 13.88 38.28 -37.75
N ARG A 33 14.95 38.84 -37.16
CA ARG A 33 14.96 39.49 -35.83
C ARG A 33 14.25 40.86 -35.86
N LEU A 34 13.60 41.26 -34.76
CA LEU A 34 13.39 42.67 -34.42
C LEU A 34 13.64 42.94 -32.92
N SER A 35 14.24 44.10 -32.64
CA SER A 35 14.71 44.55 -31.33
C SER A 35 13.79 45.60 -30.69
N VAL A 36 13.90 45.73 -29.37
CA VAL A 36 13.16 46.67 -28.50
C VAL A 36 13.49 48.14 -28.80
N PRO A 37 12.55 49.07 -28.59
CA PRO A 37 12.83 50.21 -27.71
C PRO A 37 11.79 50.44 -26.61
N SER A 38 12.19 51.24 -25.61
CA SER A 38 11.65 51.36 -24.27
C SER A 38 10.48 52.35 -24.08
N ARG A 39 9.70 52.15 -23.00
CA ARG A 39 8.80 53.17 -22.42
C ARG A 39 9.52 53.98 -21.33
N PRO A 40 9.26 55.30 -21.19
CA PRO A 40 9.66 56.06 -20.01
C PRO A 40 8.70 55.86 -18.82
N VAL A 41 9.23 56.09 -17.61
CA VAL A 41 8.53 56.00 -16.32
C VAL A 41 8.33 57.41 -15.77
N PHE A 42 7.19 57.69 -15.13
CA PHE A 42 7.06 58.78 -14.16
C PHE A 42 6.19 58.36 -12.96
N ALA A 43 6.58 58.84 -11.78
CA ALA A 43 5.94 58.60 -10.48
C ALA A 43 5.17 59.85 -10.01
N PRO A 44 4.30 59.75 -8.98
CA PRO A 44 3.23 60.73 -8.75
C PRO A 44 3.54 61.77 -7.65
N GLU A 45 2.77 62.87 -7.63
CA GLU A 45 2.66 63.79 -6.49
C GLU A 45 1.22 64.33 -6.32
N VAL A 46 0.96 65.15 -5.29
CA VAL A 46 -0.25 65.04 -4.43
C VAL A 46 -1.17 66.29 -4.44
N LEU A 47 -2.38 66.14 -3.85
CA LEU A 47 -3.35 67.18 -3.42
C LEU A 47 -4.29 67.71 -4.53
N SER A 48 -5.56 68.10 -4.27
CA SER A 48 -6.20 68.51 -3.00
C SER A 48 -7.70 68.16 -2.88
N VAL A 49 -8.19 68.37 -1.66
CA VAL A 49 -9.52 68.11 -1.06
C VAL A 49 -10.68 68.90 -1.68
N GLU A 50 -11.85 68.28 -1.83
CA GLU A 50 -13.11 68.93 -1.38
C GLU A 50 -14.18 67.90 -0.94
N THR A 51 -15.04 68.32 -0.01
CA THR A 51 -15.92 67.43 0.79
C THR A 51 -17.39 67.80 0.67
N GLN A 52 -18.30 66.81 0.70
CA GLN A 52 -19.48 66.86 1.57
C GLN A 52 -20.16 65.49 1.78
N ARG A 53 -20.88 65.38 2.91
CA ARG A 53 -21.50 64.17 3.50
C ARG A 53 -22.85 63.83 2.79
N ALA A 54 -23.51 62.68 2.99
CA ALA A 54 -23.51 61.78 4.14
C ALA A 54 -23.99 60.35 3.80
N PHE A 55 -23.60 59.35 4.60
CA PHE A 55 -24.50 58.47 5.39
C PHE A 55 -23.65 57.59 6.34
N LYS A 56 -24.14 57.31 7.56
CA LYS A 56 -23.42 56.47 8.56
C LYS A 56 -23.62 54.97 8.27
N PRO A 57 -22.57 54.14 8.24
CA PRO A 57 -22.69 52.70 8.46
C PRO A 57 -22.76 52.36 9.95
N CYS A 58 -23.50 51.32 10.31
CA CYS A 58 -23.55 50.78 11.66
C CYS A 58 -22.27 49.97 11.97
N ARG A 59 -21.78 50.04 13.21
CA ARG A 59 -20.52 49.42 13.63
C ARG A 59 -20.76 47.97 14.06
N ALA A 60 -20.73 47.03 13.11
CA ALA A 60 -20.62 45.61 13.42
C ALA A 60 -19.17 45.27 13.78
N THR A 61 -18.88 45.05 15.06
CA THR A 61 -17.60 44.51 15.52
C THR A 61 -17.55 43.01 15.22
N ALA A 62 -16.97 42.64 14.08
CA ALA A 62 -16.53 41.28 13.86
C ALA A 62 -15.30 41.04 14.76
N GLU A 63 -15.46 40.20 15.78
CA GLU A 63 -14.30 39.64 16.49
C GLU A 63 -13.46 38.81 15.50
N PRO A 64 -12.12 38.87 15.56
CA PRO A 64 -11.29 38.07 14.68
C PRO A 64 -11.52 36.59 14.98
N ALA A 65 -11.84 35.81 13.95
CA ALA A 65 -11.94 34.36 14.07
C ALA A 65 -10.66 33.81 14.70
N VAL A 66 -10.78 33.18 15.87
CA VAL A 66 -9.65 32.59 16.58
C VAL A 66 -9.13 31.42 15.75
N ALA A 67 -8.09 31.70 14.96
CA ALA A 67 -7.25 30.66 14.40
C ALA A 67 -6.63 29.92 15.58
N THR A 68 -7.18 28.76 15.93
CA THR A 68 -6.60 27.86 16.92
C THR A 68 -5.33 27.26 16.35
N SER A 69 -4.25 28.03 16.37
CA SER A 69 -2.89 27.50 16.30
C SER A 69 -2.75 26.55 17.49
N SER A 70 -2.92 25.25 17.25
CA SER A 70 -2.65 24.24 18.27
C SER A 70 -1.21 24.44 18.69
N ASN A 71 -1.02 24.84 19.94
CA ASN A 71 0.29 25.13 20.51
C ASN A 71 0.98 23.79 20.79
N GLN A 72 1.27 23.04 19.72
CA GLN A 72 1.90 21.74 19.81
C GLN A 72 3.29 21.92 20.38
N GLU A 73 3.49 21.29 21.53
CA GLU A 73 4.80 21.20 22.17
C GLU A 73 5.80 20.57 21.20
N LYS A 74 6.74 21.40 20.75
CA LYS A 74 7.87 21.02 19.92
C LYS A 74 8.84 20.17 20.73
N THR A 75 9.57 19.27 20.06
CA THR A 75 10.64 18.52 20.71
C THR A 75 11.74 19.46 21.21
N THR A 76 12.26 19.17 22.40
CA THR A 76 13.48 19.79 22.94
C THR A 76 14.75 19.21 22.32
N ASN A 77 14.64 18.03 21.68
CA ASN A 77 15.73 17.32 21.03
C ASN A 77 15.40 17.09 19.54
N PRO A 78 15.65 18.07 18.65
CA PRO A 78 15.51 17.89 17.21
C PRO A 78 16.35 16.73 16.68
N LEU A 79 15.82 16.02 15.68
CA LEU A 79 16.48 14.88 15.04
C LEU A 79 16.47 15.07 13.52
N ASN A 80 17.49 14.53 12.85
CA ASN A 80 17.53 14.38 11.40
C ASN A 80 16.82 13.07 11.00
N LEU A 81 15.57 13.16 10.53
CA LEU A 81 14.74 12.01 10.17
C LEU A 81 14.70 11.84 8.65
N VAL A 82 15.09 10.67 8.14
CA VAL A 82 15.21 10.37 6.71
C VAL A 82 14.27 9.22 6.35
N PHE A 83 13.10 9.54 5.81
CA PHE A 83 12.17 8.54 5.27
C PHE A 83 12.65 8.07 3.91
N VAL A 84 12.79 6.75 3.73
CA VAL A 84 13.12 6.12 2.45
C VAL A 84 11.95 5.25 2.03
N ALA A 85 11.36 5.54 0.87
CA ALA A 85 10.17 4.86 0.35
C ALA A 85 10.05 4.99 -1.17
N THR A 86 9.30 4.10 -1.81
CA THR A 86 8.98 4.18 -3.25
C THR A 86 7.80 5.11 -3.56
N GLU A 87 6.99 5.46 -2.57
CA GLU A 87 5.81 6.31 -2.75
C GLU A 87 5.85 7.52 -1.81
N VAL A 88 5.50 8.68 -2.35
CA VAL A 88 5.30 9.94 -1.61
C VAL A 88 4.17 10.71 -2.28
N ALA A 89 3.02 10.85 -1.60
CA ALA A 89 1.93 11.68 -2.10
C ALA A 89 2.35 13.17 -2.13
N PRO A 90 1.96 13.94 -3.17
CA PRO A 90 1.12 13.56 -4.31
C PRO A 90 1.90 13.11 -5.57
N TRP A 91 3.20 12.84 -5.48
CA TRP A 91 4.08 12.58 -6.63
C TRP A 91 4.05 11.13 -7.14
N SER A 92 4.04 10.17 -6.23
CA SER A 92 3.93 8.74 -6.52
C SER A 92 3.07 8.06 -5.44
N LYS A 93 2.00 7.38 -5.86
CA LYS A 93 1.01 6.75 -4.95
C LYS A 93 0.30 5.61 -5.67
N THR A 94 0.30 4.42 -5.08
CA THR A 94 -0.55 3.27 -5.45
C THR A 94 -1.47 2.86 -4.30
N GLY A 95 -1.10 3.20 -3.06
CA GLY A 95 -1.89 2.92 -1.87
C GLY A 95 -1.42 3.74 -0.67
N GLY A 96 -1.65 3.20 0.54
CA GLY A 96 -1.43 3.93 1.79
C GLY A 96 0.03 4.30 2.10
N LEU A 97 1.01 3.61 1.50
CA LEU A 97 2.43 3.95 1.67
C LEU A 97 2.70 5.41 1.28
N GLY A 98 2.22 5.83 0.11
CA GLY A 98 2.36 7.20 -0.37
C GLY A 98 1.67 8.22 0.54
N ASP A 99 0.56 7.87 1.18
CA ASP A 99 -0.15 8.75 2.13
C ASP A 99 0.58 8.88 3.46
N VAL A 100 1.15 7.79 4.00
CA VAL A 100 1.95 7.86 5.24
C VAL A 100 3.18 8.72 5.03
N VAL A 101 3.94 8.50 3.95
CA VAL A 101 5.16 9.29 3.66
C VAL A 101 4.80 10.69 3.12
N GLY A 102 3.58 10.89 2.63
CA GLY A 102 2.99 12.21 2.40
C GLY A 102 2.81 12.97 3.71
N GLY A 103 2.00 12.44 4.63
CA GLY A 103 1.50 13.14 5.82
C GLY A 103 2.39 13.10 7.06
N LEU A 104 2.84 11.92 7.52
CA LEU A 104 3.60 11.77 8.78
C LEU A 104 4.88 12.64 8.85
N PRO A 105 5.70 12.74 7.78
CA PRO A 105 6.88 13.61 7.76
C PRO A 105 6.56 15.09 8.00
N ILE A 106 5.41 15.58 7.54
CA ILE A 106 4.97 16.97 7.75
C ILE A 106 4.70 17.21 9.23
N GLU A 107 4.02 16.28 9.89
CA GLU A 107 3.69 16.44 11.30
C GLU A 107 4.94 16.36 12.18
N LEU A 108 5.88 15.46 11.90
CA LEU A 108 7.18 15.42 12.57
C LEU A 108 8.00 16.70 12.35
N ALA A 109 7.91 17.34 11.18
CA ALA A 109 8.52 18.63 10.93
C ALA A 109 7.85 19.77 11.74
N LYS A 110 6.51 19.79 11.87
CA LYS A 110 5.81 20.73 12.77
C LYS A 110 6.26 20.59 14.23
N ARG A 111 6.53 19.34 14.66
CA ARG A 111 7.07 19.02 16.00
C ARG A 111 8.52 19.47 16.19
N GLY A 112 9.21 19.93 15.13
CA GLY A 112 10.54 20.55 15.22
C GLY A 112 11.71 19.63 14.84
N HIS A 113 11.45 18.44 14.31
CA HIS A 113 12.50 17.63 13.69
C HIS A 113 12.89 18.18 12.31
N ASN A 114 14.11 17.93 11.88
CA ASN A 114 14.53 18.14 10.50
C ASN A 114 14.17 16.88 9.71
N VAL A 115 13.30 17.00 8.69
CA VAL A 115 12.70 15.84 8.03
C VAL A 115 12.94 15.86 6.52
N LEU A 116 13.48 14.74 6.03
CA LEU A 116 13.74 14.45 4.63
C LEU A 116 12.93 13.22 4.22
N THR A 117 12.32 13.24 3.04
CA THR A 117 11.81 12.03 2.38
C THR A 117 12.50 11.83 1.06
N ILE A 118 13.00 10.62 0.81
CA ILE A 118 13.71 10.22 -0.40
C ILE A 118 12.89 9.15 -1.12
N ALA A 119 12.59 9.38 -2.39
CA ALA A 119 11.90 8.42 -3.25
C ALA A 119 12.48 8.44 -4.68
N PRO A 120 12.20 7.44 -5.54
CA PRO A 120 12.60 7.51 -6.94
C PRO A 120 11.81 8.57 -7.73
N ARG A 121 12.44 9.17 -8.74
CA ARG A 121 11.79 10.11 -9.66
C ARG A 121 11.15 9.34 -10.82
N TYR A 122 9.86 9.04 -10.68
CA TYR A 122 9.13 8.28 -11.70
C TYR A 122 8.62 9.15 -12.86
N ASP A 123 8.35 10.44 -12.64
CA ASP A 123 7.85 11.37 -13.67
C ASP A 123 8.56 12.74 -13.52
N GLN A 124 8.39 13.62 -14.50
CA GLN A 124 8.97 14.97 -14.52
C GLN A 124 8.16 15.92 -13.63
N TYR A 125 8.27 15.73 -12.31
CA TYR A 125 7.56 16.52 -11.31
C TYR A 125 7.82 18.03 -11.44
N ALA A 126 6.76 18.80 -11.67
CA ALA A 126 6.85 20.23 -11.99
C ALA A 126 7.33 21.13 -10.82
N ASP A 127 7.16 20.68 -9.58
CA ASP A 127 7.62 21.36 -8.36
C ASP A 127 8.93 20.77 -7.79
N GLY A 128 9.59 19.86 -8.53
CA GLY A 128 10.92 19.35 -8.21
C GLY A 128 12.00 19.99 -9.10
N TRP A 129 12.97 20.68 -8.51
CA TRP A 129 14.10 21.29 -9.20
C TRP A 129 15.37 20.42 -9.10
N ASP A 130 16.16 20.39 -10.17
CA ASP A 130 17.44 19.67 -10.21
C ASP A 130 18.44 20.34 -9.24
N THR A 131 19.03 19.57 -8.32
CA THR A 131 20.02 20.09 -7.36
C THR A 131 21.40 20.33 -8.01
N SER A 132 21.60 19.88 -9.25
CA SER A 132 22.90 19.79 -9.93
C SER A 132 23.92 18.87 -9.25
N VAL A 133 23.53 18.14 -8.19
CA VAL A 133 24.37 17.13 -7.55
C VAL A 133 24.22 15.81 -8.29
N VAL A 134 25.36 15.29 -8.75
CA VAL A 134 25.50 13.97 -9.38
C VAL A 134 26.48 13.16 -8.54
N ILE A 135 26.13 11.91 -8.27
CA ILE A 135 27.02 10.93 -7.63
C ILE A 135 27.08 9.66 -8.48
N ASN A 136 28.20 8.95 -8.46
CA ASN A 136 28.30 7.63 -9.07
C ASN A 136 28.05 6.56 -8.00
N VAL A 137 27.11 5.65 -8.27
CA VAL A 137 26.71 4.55 -7.37
C VAL A 137 26.81 3.24 -8.14
N ASP A 138 27.74 2.37 -7.74
CA ASP A 138 28.06 1.11 -8.43
C ASP A 138 28.36 1.24 -9.95
N GLY A 139 28.81 2.41 -10.42
CA GLY A 139 29.04 2.71 -11.84
C GLY A 139 27.92 3.50 -12.52
N GLU A 140 26.74 3.62 -11.89
CA GLU A 140 25.60 4.38 -12.40
C GLU A 140 25.62 5.84 -11.91
N ASP A 141 25.48 6.80 -12.81
CA ASP A 141 25.39 8.22 -12.45
C ASP A 141 23.95 8.58 -12.03
N VAL A 142 23.80 8.97 -10.77
CA VAL A 142 22.52 9.29 -10.13
C VAL A 142 22.44 10.77 -9.82
N ARG A 143 21.31 11.39 -10.15
CA ARG A 143 21.02 12.81 -9.87
C ARG A 143 19.95 12.95 -8.81
N PHE A 144 19.91 14.10 -8.16
CA PHE A 144 18.89 14.41 -7.15
C PHE A 144 18.07 15.63 -7.55
N PHE A 145 16.75 15.46 -7.55
CA PHE A 145 15.79 16.56 -7.62
C PHE A 145 15.27 16.87 -6.21
N HIS A 146 14.90 18.11 -5.94
CA HIS A 146 14.51 18.57 -4.61
C HIS A 146 13.26 19.46 -4.66
N ALA A 147 12.44 19.39 -3.61
CA ALA A 147 11.39 20.35 -3.30
C ALA A 147 11.33 20.56 -1.78
N VAL A 148 10.90 21.74 -1.32
CA VAL A 148 10.58 21.97 0.10
C VAL A 148 9.08 22.23 0.20
N LYS A 149 8.36 21.40 0.94
CA LYS A 149 6.89 21.44 1.00
C LYS A 149 6.40 21.17 2.42
N LYS A 150 5.60 22.08 2.98
CA LYS A 150 5.07 22.02 4.36
C LYS A 150 6.16 21.71 5.43
N GLY A 151 7.34 22.31 5.29
CA GLY A 151 8.46 22.13 6.23
C GLY A 151 9.32 20.87 6.04
N VAL A 152 9.04 20.06 5.01
CA VAL A 152 9.76 18.80 4.73
C VAL A 152 10.62 18.95 3.47
N HIS A 153 11.87 18.47 3.54
CA HIS A 153 12.71 18.28 2.36
C HIS A 153 12.23 17.03 1.59
N ARG A 154 11.92 17.19 0.30
CA ARG A 154 11.45 16.11 -0.58
C ARG A 154 12.50 15.91 -1.67
N VAL A 155 13.19 14.78 -1.65
CA VAL A 155 14.25 14.46 -2.62
C VAL A 155 13.79 13.30 -3.51
N PHE A 156 14.04 13.45 -4.80
CA PHE A 156 13.73 12.45 -5.81
C PHE A 156 15.01 11.97 -6.50
N VAL A 157 15.25 10.66 -6.44
CA VAL A 157 16.40 9.98 -7.05
C VAL A 157 16.12 9.81 -8.55
N ASP A 158 16.82 10.58 -9.37
CA ASP A 158 16.67 10.60 -10.83
C ASP A 158 17.68 9.67 -11.48
N HIS A 159 17.15 8.67 -12.19
CA HIS A 159 17.90 7.70 -12.99
C HIS A 159 16.98 7.13 -14.08
N PRO A 160 17.50 6.77 -15.29
CA PRO A 160 16.68 6.21 -16.37
C PRO A 160 15.83 5.00 -15.97
N TRP A 161 16.29 4.13 -15.05
CA TRP A 161 15.51 2.96 -14.60
C TRP A 161 14.22 3.32 -13.82
N PHE A 162 14.03 4.58 -13.45
CA PHE A 162 12.77 5.09 -12.90
C PHE A 162 12.00 5.91 -13.94
N LEU A 163 12.62 6.99 -14.43
CA LEU A 163 11.95 7.99 -15.25
C LEU A 163 11.57 7.49 -16.65
N ALA A 164 12.39 6.62 -17.26
CA ALA A 164 12.10 6.11 -18.60
C ALA A 164 11.11 4.93 -18.60
N LYS A 165 10.85 4.31 -17.43
CA LYS A 165 9.91 3.18 -17.28
C LYS A 165 8.47 3.62 -16.99
N VAL A 166 8.29 4.78 -16.34
CA VAL A 166 6.97 5.30 -15.94
C VAL A 166 6.64 6.56 -16.75
N TRP A 167 6.00 6.40 -17.90
CA TRP A 167 5.71 7.54 -18.78
C TRP A 167 4.30 8.10 -18.57
N GLY A 168 4.25 9.33 -18.04
CA GLY A 168 3.03 10.09 -17.81
C GLY A 168 2.18 9.58 -16.64
N LYS A 169 1.31 10.46 -16.14
CA LYS A 169 0.53 10.33 -14.88
C LYS A 169 -0.41 9.11 -14.72
N THR A 170 -0.38 8.10 -15.58
CA THR A 170 -1.01 6.76 -15.38
C THR A 170 -0.56 5.70 -16.42
N GLY A 171 0.49 5.93 -17.23
CA GLY A 171 0.78 5.07 -18.40
C GLY A 171 1.24 3.65 -18.06
N SER A 172 2.08 3.52 -17.04
CA SER A 172 2.61 2.25 -16.50
C SER A 172 2.69 2.33 -14.97
N LYS A 173 2.67 1.19 -14.27
CA LYS A 173 2.69 1.17 -12.79
C LYS A 173 4.14 1.26 -12.27
N LEU A 174 4.32 1.72 -11.03
CA LEU A 174 5.66 1.99 -10.45
C LEU A 174 6.58 0.75 -10.40
N TYR A 175 5.97 -0.42 -10.19
CA TYR A 175 6.63 -1.70 -9.90
C TYR A 175 6.66 -2.67 -11.10
N GLY A 176 5.83 -2.44 -12.13
CA GLY A 176 5.70 -3.31 -13.30
C GLY A 176 4.67 -2.79 -14.32
N PRO A 177 4.64 -3.32 -15.56
CA PRO A 177 3.66 -2.92 -16.58
C PRO A 177 2.20 -3.20 -16.19
N LYS A 178 1.91 -4.35 -15.55
CA LYS A 178 0.57 -4.73 -15.05
C LYS A 178 0.64 -5.24 -13.60
N SER A 179 -0.51 -5.38 -12.94
CA SER A 179 -0.53 -6.06 -11.62
C SER A 179 -0.10 -7.52 -11.79
N GLY A 180 0.73 -8.03 -10.88
CA GLY A 180 1.26 -9.40 -10.98
C GLY A 180 2.34 -9.60 -12.05
N ALA A 181 2.92 -8.52 -12.58
CA ALA A 181 3.99 -8.58 -13.57
C ALA A 181 5.04 -7.52 -13.24
N ASP A 182 5.89 -7.81 -12.26
CA ASP A 182 6.91 -6.88 -11.76
C ASP A 182 8.07 -6.73 -12.77
N PHE A 183 8.66 -5.53 -12.89
CA PHE A 183 9.81 -5.34 -13.78
C PHE A 183 10.99 -6.26 -13.38
N VAL A 184 11.61 -6.93 -14.35
CA VAL A 184 12.69 -7.91 -14.07
C VAL A 184 13.93 -7.31 -13.42
N ASP A 185 14.11 -5.99 -13.51
CA ASP A 185 15.23 -5.24 -12.92
C ASP A 185 14.89 -4.61 -11.56
N ASN A 186 13.75 -4.95 -10.93
CA ASN A 186 13.34 -4.38 -9.65
C ASN A 186 14.40 -4.50 -8.54
N HIS A 187 15.17 -5.60 -8.50
CA HIS A 187 16.28 -5.75 -7.56
C HIS A 187 17.42 -4.76 -7.84
N ARG A 188 17.79 -4.52 -9.10
CA ARG A 188 18.80 -3.51 -9.48
C ARG A 188 18.30 -2.09 -9.20
N ARG A 189 17.06 -1.78 -9.63
CA ARG A 189 16.35 -0.52 -9.36
C ARG A 189 16.40 -0.18 -7.88
N PHE A 190 15.92 -1.07 -7.02
CA PHE A 190 15.83 -0.77 -5.61
C PHE A 190 17.19 -0.87 -4.90
N ALA A 191 18.15 -1.69 -5.35
CA ALA A 191 19.52 -1.64 -4.82
C ALA A 191 20.19 -0.28 -5.07
N LEU A 192 20.12 0.23 -6.30
CA LEU A 192 20.62 1.57 -6.66
C LEU A 192 19.93 2.65 -5.82
N PHE A 193 18.60 2.61 -5.71
CA PHE A 193 17.82 3.56 -4.91
C PHE A 193 18.24 3.59 -3.43
N ASN A 194 18.43 2.43 -2.79
CA ASN A 194 18.80 2.36 -1.38
C ASN A 194 20.19 2.96 -1.12
N LYS A 195 21.16 2.66 -2.00
CA LYS A 195 22.51 3.23 -1.93
C LYS A 195 22.48 4.74 -2.16
N ALA A 196 21.81 5.20 -3.23
CA ALA A 196 21.64 6.62 -3.53
C ALA A 196 20.91 7.39 -2.42
N ALA A 197 19.93 6.77 -1.74
CA ALA A 197 19.21 7.39 -0.62
C ALA A 197 20.07 7.59 0.63
N ILE A 198 21.01 6.66 0.92
CA ILE A 198 21.99 6.85 1.99
C ILE A 198 22.97 7.97 1.59
N GLU A 199 23.53 7.92 0.38
CA GLU A 199 24.48 8.91 -0.12
C GLU A 199 23.91 10.34 -0.21
N ALA A 200 22.63 10.49 -0.56
CA ALA A 200 21.92 11.77 -0.59
C ALA A 200 22.06 12.55 0.72
N THR A 201 22.14 11.87 1.87
CA THR A 201 22.25 12.53 3.19
C THR A 201 23.57 13.27 3.38
N ARG A 202 24.67 12.80 2.75
CA ARG A 202 25.98 13.48 2.77
C ARG A 202 26.23 14.36 1.54
N ALA A 203 25.71 13.97 0.38
CA ALA A 203 25.96 14.66 -0.89
C ALA A 203 25.16 15.96 -1.04
N LEU A 204 23.98 16.06 -0.39
CA LEU A 204 23.10 17.21 -0.53
C LEU A 204 23.34 18.27 0.57
N PRO A 205 23.38 19.57 0.22
CA PRO A 205 23.85 20.64 1.10
C PRO A 205 22.88 21.03 2.23
N PHE A 206 21.84 20.24 2.51
CA PHE A 206 20.79 20.57 3.49
C PHE A 206 21.06 20.06 4.91
N GLY A 207 22.23 19.49 5.19
CA GLY A 207 22.70 19.26 6.57
C GLY A 207 22.15 18.03 7.29
N PHE A 208 21.74 16.97 6.57
CA PHE A 208 21.35 15.70 7.22
C PHE A 208 22.56 14.91 7.72
N GLY A 209 23.57 14.71 6.85
CA GLY A 209 24.82 14.05 7.16
C GLY A 209 24.65 12.62 7.69
N GLU A 210 25.72 12.11 8.30
CA GLU A 210 25.79 10.72 8.78
C GLU A 210 25.07 10.47 10.12
N ASN A 211 24.75 11.53 10.86
CA ASN A 211 24.07 11.44 12.16
C ASN A 211 22.54 11.62 11.97
N CYS A 212 21.92 10.64 11.32
CA CYS A 212 20.49 10.64 11.01
C CYS A 212 19.81 9.32 11.40
N VAL A 213 18.49 9.38 11.57
CA VAL A 213 17.63 8.21 11.73
C VAL A 213 16.94 7.94 10.40
N PHE A 214 17.16 6.75 9.85
CA PHE A 214 16.45 6.30 8.67
C PHE A 214 15.12 5.63 9.07
N ILE A 215 14.05 5.99 8.38
CA ILE A 215 12.76 5.30 8.43
C ILE A 215 12.59 4.62 7.08
N ALA A 216 12.96 3.34 7.02
CA ALA A 216 12.87 2.51 5.83
C ALA A 216 11.46 1.89 5.76
N ASN A 217 10.72 2.17 4.69
CA ASN A 217 9.36 1.71 4.47
C ASN A 217 9.28 0.56 3.44
N ASP A 218 8.68 -0.55 3.85
CA ASP A 218 8.49 -1.79 3.07
C ASP A 218 9.75 -2.41 2.45
N TRP A 219 9.57 -3.57 1.81
CA TRP A 219 10.66 -4.37 1.23
C TRP A 219 11.56 -3.57 0.26
N HIS A 220 11.00 -2.59 -0.47
CA HIS A 220 11.74 -1.75 -1.42
C HIS A 220 12.92 -1.01 -0.78
N SER A 221 12.83 -0.68 0.52
CA SER A 221 13.88 0.02 1.27
C SER A 221 14.53 -0.84 2.36
N ALA A 222 14.26 -2.15 2.36
CA ALA A 222 14.80 -3.10 3.33
C ALA A 222 16.33 -3.28 3.23
N LEU A 223 16.97 -2.76 2.18
CA LEU A 223 18.43 -2.73 2.08
C LEU A 223 19.06 -1.58 2.89
N VAL A 224 18.37 -0.49 3.22
CA VAL A 224 18.93 0.60 4.05
C VAL A 224 19.58 0.05 5.35
N PRO A 225 18.91 -0.74 6.20
CA PRO A 225 19.53 -1.29 7.40
C PRO A 225 20.63 -2.32 7.13
N VAL A 226 20.57 -3.05 6.00
CA VAL A 226 21.60 -4.01 5.61
C VAL A 226 22.88 -3.28 5.19
N LEU A 227 22.76 -2.31 4.26
CA LEU A 227 23.84 -1.48 3.77
C LEU A 227 24.54 -0.73 4.91
N LEU A 228 23.77 -0.12 5.81
CA LEU A 228 24.35 0.59 6.95
C LEU A 228 25.19 -0.35 7.83
N LYS A 229 24.67 -1.53 8.20
CA LYS A 229 25.39 -2.45 9.11
C LYS A 229 26.51 -3.25 8.45
N ASP A 230 26.39 -3.62 7.17
CA ASP A 230 27.32 -4.53 6.50
C ASP A 230 28.30 -3.83 5.56
N LEU A 231 28.03 -2.58 5.16
CA LEU A 231 28.84 -1.84 4.19
C LEU A 231 29.43 -0.54 4.77
N TYR A 232 28.60 0.33 5.37
CA TYR A 232 29.03 1.66 5.83
C TYR A 232 29.67 1.65 7.22
N GLN A 233 28.98 1.10 8.23
CA GLN A 233 29.46 1.09 9.61
C GLN A 233 30.80 0.36 9.81
N PRO A 234 31.10 -0.77 9.11
CA PRO A 234 32.42 -1.40 9.15
C PRO A 234 33.56 -0.54 8.60
N ARG A 235 33.26 0.51 7.81
CA ARG A 235 34.24 1.49 7.29
C ARG A 235 34.42 2.71 8.18
N GLY A 236 33.66 2.81 9.28
CA GLY A 236 33.61 4.00 10.14
C GLY A 236 32.60 5.07 9.69
N GLU A 237 31.83 4.82 8.64
CA GLU A 237 30.82 5.71 8.09
C GLU A 237 29.44 5.43 8.73
N PHE A 238 28.60 6.44 8.94
CA PHE A 238 27.24 6.29 9.51
C PHE A 238 27.18 5.51 10.85
N THR A 239 28.24 5.58 11.65
CA THR A 239 28.41 4.84 12.92
C THR A 239 27.36 5.17 13.98
N LYS A 240 26.74 6.35 13.91
CA LYS A 240 25.63 6.77 14.78
C LYS A 240 24.25 6.60 14.17
N ALA A 241 24.16 6.26 12.87
CA ALA A 241 22.88 6.13 12.19
C ALA A 241 22.08 4.94 12.74
N LYS A 242 20.76 5.13 12.84
CA LYS A 242 19.80 4.14 13.33
C LYS A 242 18.67 3.94 12.34
N VAL A 243 18.13 2.73 12.27
CA VAL A 243 17.05 2.40 11.34
C VAL A 243 15.80 1.88 12.03
N ALA A 244 14.71 2.62 11.89
CA ALA A 244 13.36 2.09 12.08
C ALA A 244 12.89 1.49 10.75
N PHE A 245 12.57 0.20 10.73
CA PHE A 245 11.98 -0.47 9.56
C PHE A 245 10.47 -0.58 9.73
N CYS A 246 9.72 0.09 8.86
CA CYS A 246 8.28 0.19 8.87
C CYS A 246 7.66 -0.76 7.84
N ILE A 247 6.90 -1.74 8.32
CA ILE A 247 6.13 -2.68 7.51
C ILE A 247 4.73 -2.09 7.32
N HIS A 248 4.39 -1.68 6.10
CA HIS A 248 3.04 -1.23 5.72
C HIS A 248 2.21 -2.40 5.21
N ASN A 249 2.82 -3.43 4.60
CA ASN A 249 2.14 -4.65 4.21
C ASN A 249 3.10 -5.87 4.19
N ILE A 250 2.83 -6.87 5.04
CA ILE A 250 3.65 -8.10 5.15
C ILE A 250 3.57 -9.01 3.92
N ALA A 251 2.57 -8.85 3.04
CA ALA A 251 2.39 -9.70 1.87
C ALA A 251 3.47 -9.48 0.79
N PHE A 252 4.04 -8.28 0.72
CA PHE A 252 5.06 -7.92 -0.29
C PHE A 252 6.44 -7.86 0.36
N GLN A 253 7.28 -8.85 0.09
CA GLN A 253 8.52 -9.08 0.85
C GLN A 253 9.83 -8.95 0.04
N GLY A 254 9.74 -8.71 -1.27
CA GLY A 254 10.91 -8.78 -2.16
C GLY A 254 11.52 -10.19 -2.17
N ARG A 255 10.70 -11.19 -2.52
CA ARG A 255 11.13 -12.58 -2.69
C ARG A 255 11.62 -12.78 -4.12
N MET A 256 12.86 -13.23 -4.29
CA MET A 256 13.51 -13.34 -5.60
C MET A 256 14.41 -14.58 -5.66
N TRP A 257 14.78 -14.99 -6.87
CA TRP A 257 15.72 -16.10 -7.06
C TRP A 257 17.14 -15.76 -6.54
N PRO A 258 17.88 -16.70 -5.91
CA PRO A 258 19.15 -16.40 -5.24
C PRO A 258 20.23 -15.77 -6.12
N GLU A 259 20.20 -16.04 -7.43
CA GLU A 259 21.15 -15.55 -8.43
C GLU A 259 21.17 -14.02 -8.48
N THR A 260 20.01 -13.39 -8.28
CA THR A 260 19.83 -11.93 -8.28
C THR A 260 20.66 -11.22 -7.21
N PHE A 261 21.08 -11.93 -6.15
CA PHE A 261 21.88 -11.35 -5.06
C PHE A 261 23.20 -10.74 -5.55
N LYS A 262 23.84 -11.39 -6.54
CA LYS A 262 25.13 -10.94 -7.09
C LYS A 262 25.05 -9.56 -7.73
N GLU A 263 23.86 -9.17 -8.20
CA GLU A 263 23.62 -7.93 -8.93
C GLU A 263 23.26 -6.75 -8.00
N MET A 264 23.07 -6.99 -6.70
CA MET A 264 22.79 -5.95 -5.70
C MET A 264 24.06 -5.20 -5.22
N GLY A 265 25.25 -5.69 -5.58
CA GLY A 265 26.52 -5.13 -5.11
C GLY A 265 26.64 -5.13 -3.57
N LEU A 266 26.23 -6.22 -2.92
CA LEU A 266 26.31 -6.43 -1.47
C LEU A 266 27.48 -7.38 -1.11
N PRO A 267 28.08 -7.25 0.08
CA PRO A 267 29.06 -8.22 0.57
C PRO A 267 28.46 -9.64 0.67
N THR A 268 29.22 -10.67 0.26
CA THR A 268 28.76 -12.08 0.31
C THR A 268 28.36 -12.53 1.71
N SER A 269 28.98 -11.95 2.76
CA SER A 269 28.62 -12.18 4.16
C SER A 269 27.16 -11.85 4.50
N SER A 270 26.57 -10.88 3.79
CA SER A 270 25.16 -10.47 3.98
C SER A 270 24.16 -11.53 3.52
N LEU A 271 24.53 -12.44 2.60
CA LEU A 271 23.63 -13.41 1.96
C LEU A 271 22.83 -14.26 2.96
N SER A 272 23.45 -14.63 4.08
CA SER A 272 22.82 -15.40 5.17
C SER A 272 21.54 -14.75 5.74
N LYS A 273 21.47 -13.42 5.73
CA LYS A 273 20.29 -12.66 6.18
C LYS A 273 19.15 -12.77 5.18
N PHE A 274 19.45 -12.80 3.89
CA PHE A 274 18.49 -12.90 2.80
C PHE A 274 18.00 -14.33 2.56
N ALA A 275 18.87 -15.33 2.74
CA ALA A 275 18.59 -16.74 2.47
C ALA A 275 17.26 -17.17 3.11
N PHE A 276 16.35 -17.69 2.28
CA PHE A 276 14.97 -17.98 2.62
C PHE A 276 14.47 -19.14 1.77
N GLN A 277 13.46 -19.85 2.26
CA GLN A 277 12.78 -20.91 1.53
C GLN A 277 11.27 -20.71 1.67
N ASP A 278 10.53 -20.88 0.58
CA ASP A 278 9.07 -20.97 0.61
C ASP A 278 8.54 -22.06 -0.33
N GLY A 279 7.25 -22.35 -0.19
CA GLY A 279 6.55 -23.33 -1.01
C GLY A 279 6.09 -22.83 -2.39
N VAL A 280 6.53 -21.65 -2.84
CA VAL A 280 6.01 -21.02 -4.07
C VAL A 280 7.00 -21.26 -5.22
N PRO A 281 6.65 -22.05 -6.26
CA PRO A 281 7.60 -22.43 -7.31
C PRO A 281 7.95 -21.31 -8.31
N LYS A 282 7.43 -20.09 -8.12
CA LYS A 282 7.48 -18.99 -9.09
C LYS A 282 7.84 -17.66 -8.41
N VAL A 283 8.41 -16.74 -9.20
CA VAL A 283 8.58 -15.31 -8.86
C VAL A 283 8.02 -14.56 -10.07
N TYR A 284 6.89 -13.86 -9.88
CA TYR A 284 6.18 -13.21 -10.98
C TYR A 284 6.93 -11.98 -11.50
N THR A 285 7.09 -11.87 -12.81
CA THR A 285 7.78 -10.76 -13.49
C THR A 285 7.04 -10.32 -14.76
N GLU A 286 7.55 -9.32 -15.47
CA GLU A 286 7.06 -8.96 -16.81
C GLU A 286 7.37 -10.00 -17.90
N GLU A 287 8.35 -10.88 -17.67
CA GLU A 287 8.70 -12.00 -18.56
C GLU A 287 7.90 -13.28 -18.23
N ASP A 288 7.58 -13.51 -16.95
CA ASP A 288 6.75 -14.61 -16.46
C ASP A 288 5.68 -14.07 -15.49
N PRO A 289 4.62 -13.44 -16.02
CA PRO A 289 3.60 -12.77 -15.22
C PRO A 289 2.70 -13.76 -14.49
N MET A 290 1.98 -13.25 -13.49
CA MET A 290 0.80 -13.90 -12.95
C MET A 290 -0.33 -13.78 -13.99
N GLU A 291 -0.89 -14.90 -14.42
CA GLU A 291 -2.10 -14.88 -15.25
C GLU A 291 -3.34 -14.60 -14.41
N GLU A 292 -4.37 -13.97 -15.01
CA GLU A 292 -5.52 -13.46 -14.25
C GLU A 292 -6.35 -14.56 -13.57
N ASP A 293 -6.32 -15.77 -14.15
CA ASP A 293 -6.98 -17.00 -13.70
C ASP A 293 -5.98 -18.07 -13.21
N GLU A 294 -4.72 -17.70 -12.95
CA GLU A 294 -3.71 -18.62 -12.42
C GLU A 294 -4.14 -19.14 -11.04
N ALA A 295 -4.46 -20.43 -10.97
CA ALA A 295 -4.85 -21.08 -9.72
C ALA A 295 -3.67 -21.05 -8.72
N PRO A 296 -3.95 -20.99 -7.39
CA PRO A 296 -2.89 -20.98 -6.37
C PRO A 296 -1.89 -22.12 -6.58
N LEU A 297 -0.62 -21.75 -6.79
CA LEU A 297 0.44 -22.69 -7.11
C LEU A 297 0.56 -23.78 -6.01
N PRO A 298 0.64 -25.07 -6.38
CA PRO A 298 0.69 -26.14 -5.39
C PRO A 298 1.96 -26.06 -4.55
N LYS A 299 1.81 -25.87 -3.24
CA LYS A 299 2.89 -25.88 -2.24
C LYS A 299 3.45 -27.30 -2.02
N GLY A 300 4.08 -27.87 -3.05
CA GLY A 300 4.55 -29.26 -3.08
C GLY A 300 6.02 -29.48 -2.71
N GLY A 301 6.85 -28.44 -2.78
CA GLY A 301 8.27 -28.47 -2.43
C GLY A 301 8.75 -27.11 -1.94
N MET A 302 9.90 -27.07 -1.26
CA MET A 302 10.53 -25.82 -0.81
C MET A 302 11.56 -25.36 -1.83
N PHE A 303 11.55 -24.06 -2.14
CA PHE A 303 12.43 -23.43 -3.14
C PHE A 303 13.35 -22.41 -2.48
N ASP A 304 14.64 -22.49 -2.76
CA ASP A 304 15.63 -21.50 -2.30
C ASP A 304 15.38 -20.14 -2.95
N LYS A 305 15.33 -19.10 -2.12
CA LYS A 305 15.10 -17.70 -2.51
C LYS A 305 15.93 -16.76 -1.64
N ILE A 306 16.00 -15.51 -2.07
CA ILE A 306 16.31 -14.39 -1.19
C ILE A 306 15.02 -13.66 -0.79
N ASN A 307 15.00 -13.12 0.43
CA ASN A 307 13.89 -12.33 0.97
C ASN A 307 14.43 -11.02 1.54
N TRP A 308 14.11 -9.90 0.88
CA TRP A 308 14.60 -8.57 1.26
C TRP A 308 13.99 -8.11 2.59
N MET A 309 12.69 -8.31 2.78
CA MET A 309 12.02 -7.94 4.02
C MET A 309 12.59 -8.69 5.22
N LYS A 310 12.91 -9.98 5.10
CA LYS A 310 13.64 -10.76 6.13
C LYS A 310 14.98 -10.10 6.47
N ALA A 311 15.79 -9.73 5.47
CA ALA A 311 17.08 -9.10 5.69
C ALA A 311 16.95 -7.73 6.38
N GLY A 312 15.92 -6.94 6.03
CA GLY A 312 15.57 -5.68 6.68
C GLY A 312 15.11 -5.87 8.14
N ILE A 313 14.22 -6.83 8.39
CA ILE A 313 13.74 -7.22 9.73
C ILE A 313 14.93 -7.58 10.63
N LEU A 314 15.84 -8.43 10.15
CA LEU A 314 17.04 -8.83 10.90
C LEU A 314 17.95 -7.63 11.15
N SER A 315 18.15 -6.76 10.15
CA SER A 315 19.18 -5.70 10.21
C SER A 315 18.72 -4.38 10.83
N ALA A 316 17.43 -4.07 10.96
CA ALA A 316 16.98 -2.80 11.56
C ALA A 316 17.41 -2.62 13.03
N ASP A 317 17.20 -1.45 13.63
CA ASP A 317 17.32 -1.24 15.08
C ASP A 317 15.94 -1.34 15.76
N LYS A 318 14.87 -0.86 15.11
CA LYS A 318 13.48 -0.98 15.57
C LYS A 318 12.59 -1.49 14.44
N LEU A 319 11.58 -2.29 14.77
CA LEU A 319 10.50 -2.66 13.83
C LEU A 319 9.23 -1.90 14.20
N ILE A 320 8.57 -1.35 13.19
CA ILE A 320 7.30 -0.64 13.32
C ILE A 320 6.33 -1.17 12.26
N THR A 321 5.03 -1.16 12.57
CA THR A 321 3.96 -1.36 11.59
C THR A 321 2.79 -0.43 11.88
N VAL A 322 1.83 -0.39 10.96
CA VAL A 322 0.80 0.65 10.85
C VAL A 322 -0.44 0.44 11.75
N SER A 323 -0.39 -0.51 12.70
CA SER A 323 -1.49 -0.80 13.64
C SER A 323 -1.04 -1.71 14.81
N PRO A 324 -1.46 -1.46 16.06
CA PRO A 324 -1.30 -2.38 17.20
C PRO A 324 -1.88 -3.78 16.99
N ASN A 325 -3.11 -3.89 16.50
CA ASN A 325 -3.73 -5.17 16.23
C ASN A 325 -3.00 -5.92 15.10
N TYR A 326 -2.64 -5.23 14.01
CA TYR A 326 -1.88 -5.82 12.92
C TYR A 326 -0.48 -6.29 13.34
N ALA A 327 0.22 -5.54 14.22
CA ALA A 327 1.47 -6.00 14.82
C ALA A 327 1.31 -7.35 15.53
N THR A 328 0.21 -7.51 16.28
CA THR A 328 -0.14 -8.77 16.94
C THR A 328 -0.45 -9.87 15.92
N GLU A 329 -1.20 -9.56 14.86
CA GLU A 329 -1.52 -10.49 13.78
C GLU A 329 -0.27 -11.03 13.07
N ILE A 330 0.64 -10.17 12.61
CA ILE A 330 1.82 -10.60 11.85
C ILE A 330 2.85 -11.37 12.72
N MET A 331 2.83 -11.18 14.04
CA MET A 331 3.64 -11.98 14.98
C MET A 331 2.98 -13.31 15.38
N SER A 332 1.67 -13.49 15.16
CA SER A 332 0.89 -14.60 15.73
C SER A 332 1.11 -15.98 15.09
N GLY A 333 1.49 -16.04 13.81
CA GLY A 333 1.64 -17.32 13.10
C GLY A 333 2.02 -17.18 11.63
N ALA A 334 2.40 -18.29 11.00
CA ALA A 334 2.94 -18.32 9.64
C ALA A 334 1.97 -17.75 8.59
N ASP A 335 0.66 -17.98 8.73
CA ASP A 335 -0.34 -17.56 7.74
C ASP A 335 -0.52 -16.04 7.73
N LYS A 336 -0.71 -15.42 8.91
CA LYS A 336 -0.88 -13.95 9.05
C LYS A 336 0.45 -13.19 8.92
N GLY A 337 1.55 -13.77 9.37
CA GLY A 337 2.89 -13.22 9.23
C GLY A 337 3.56 -13.52 7.89
N VAL A 338 2.91 -14.28 7.00
CA VAL A 338 3.40 -14.70 5.68
C VAL A 338 4.86 -15.20 5.78
N GLU A 339 5.02 -16.27 6.56
CA GLU A 339 6.28 -16.90 6.97
C GLU A 339 7.28 -16.02 7.79
N MET A 340 7.06 -14.71 7.97
CA MET A 340 7.97 -13.81 8.71
C MET A 340 7.77 -13.78 10.24
N HIS A 341 6.64 -14.30 10.72
CA HIS A 341 6.19 -14.25 12.12
C HIS A 341 7.28 -14.51 13.19
N SER A 342 8.14 -15.51 12.99
CA SER A 342 9.18 -15.88 13.96
C SER A 342 10.25 -14.79 14.11
N TYR A 343 10.71 -14.19 12.99
CA TYR A 343 11.68 -13.09 13.01
C TYR A 343 11.08 -11.81 13.60
N LEU A 344 9.78 -11.57 13.36
CA LEU A 344 9.05 -10.44 13.93
C LEU A 344 8.87 -10.60 15.45
N ALA A 345 8.41 -11.77 15.90
CA ALA A 345 8.21 -12.09 17.31
C ALA A 345 9.52 -12.09 18.12
N GLN A 346 10.64 -12.55 17.53
CA GLN A 346 11.95 -12.52 18.16
C GLN A 346 12.41 -11.09 18.51
N LYS A 347 12.03 -10.10 17.70
CA LYS A 347 12.52 -8.71 17.81
C LYS A 347 11.49 -7.75 18.42
N GLY A 348 10.21 -8.12 18.35
CA GLY A 348 9.07 -7.27 18.69
C GLY A 348 8.78 -6.22 17.60
N VAL A 349 7.49 -6.01 17.31
CA VAL A 349 7.02 -5.00 16.37
C VAL A 349 6.14 -3.99 17.11
N GLU A 350 6.44 -2.70 16.98
CA GLU A 350 5.59 -1.64 17.52
C GLU A 350 4.49 -1.29 16.52
N GLY A 351 3.23 -1.28 16.95
CA GLY A 351 2.10 -0.90 16.09
C GLY A 351 1.65 0.54 16.33
N ILE A 352 1.67 1.39 15.30
CA ILE A 352 1.19 2.78 15.36
C ILE A 352 0.16 3.01 14.27
N VAL A 353 -1.10 3.23 14.67
CA VAL A 353 -2.21 3.55 13.75
C VAL A 353 -1.88 4.79 12.92
N ASN A 354 -2.14 4.73 11.60
CA ASN A 354 -1.95 5.86 10.70
C ASN A 354 -2.91 7.02 11.01
N GLY A 355 -2.47 8.24 10.73
CA GLY A 355 -3.37 9.38 10.53
C GLY A 355 -3.80 9.50 9.07
N MET A 356 -4.56 10.55 8.76
CA MET A 356 -4.93 10.93 7.40
C MET A 356 -4.60 12.41 7.12
N ASP A 357 -4.54 12.79 5.84
CA ASP A 357 -4.40 14.20 5.43
C ASP A 357 -5.76 14.90 5.54
N VAL A 358 -5.93 15.67 6.61
CA VAL A 358 -7.13 16.47 6.93
C VAL A 358 -7.19 17.81 6.17
N GLU A 359 -6.29 18.08 5.22
CA GLU A 359 -6.42 19.17 4.24
C GLU A 359 -6.91 18.65 2.88
N GLU A 360 -6.56 17.42 2.49
CA GLU A 360 -7.12 16.75 1.31
C GLU A 360 -8.53 16.23 1.62
N TRP A 361 -8.71 15.61 2.79
CA TRP A 361 -9.96 14.96 3.20
C TRP A 361 -10.59 15.70 4.38
N ASP A 362 -11.28 16.80 4.11
CA ASP A 362 -12.08 17.55 5.09
C ASP A 362 -13.37 18.08 4.45
N PRO A 363 -14.57 17.65 4.89
CA PRO A 363 -15.84 18.08 4.29
C PRO A 363 -16.12 19.59 4.44
N ALA A 364 -15.44 20.29 5.36
CA ALA A 364 -15.63 21.74 5.55
C ALA A 364 -14.88 22.56 4.49
N SER A 365 -13.77 22.04 3.95
CA SER A 365 -12.93 22.72 2.96
C SER A 365 -12.87 22.04 1.59
N ASP A 366 -13.31 20.78 1.46
CA ASP A 366 -13.28 19.99 0.22
C ASP A 366 -13.85 20.78 -0.98
N LYS A 367 -13.10 20.79 -2.07
CA LYS A 367 -13.41 21.52 -3.32
C LYS A 367 -14.24 20.68 -4.29
N LEU A 368 -14.41 19.39 -4.02
CA LEU A 368 -15.16 18.43 -4.82
C LEU A 368 -16.62 18.30 -4.35
N LEU A 369 -16.96 18.79 -3.15
CA LEU A 369 -18.33 18.86 -2.65
C LEU A 369 -19.04 20.13 -3.10
N THR A 370 -20.29 19.98 -3.56
CA THR A 370 -21.19 21.09 -3.89
C THR A 370 -21.60 21.86 -2.64
N ILE A 371 -21.96 21.15 -1.57
CA ILE A 371 -22.31 21.70 -0.26
C ILE A 371 -21.30 21.18 0.76
N LYS A 372 -20.51 22.09 1.33
CA LYS A 372 -19.53 21.80 2.36
C LYS A 372 -20.19 21.75 3.74
N TYR A 373 -19.63 20.96 4.64
CA TYR A 373 -20.19 20.76 5.98
C TYR A 373 -19.13 20.41 7.01
N ASP A 374 -19.45 20.65 8.27
CA ASP A 374 -18.69 20.21 9.43
C ASP A 374 -19.59 19.45 10.41
N LYS A 375 -19.07 19.11 11.59
CA LYS A 375 -19.82 18.41 12.64
C LYS A 375 -21.11 19.11 13.13
N THR A 376 -21.28 20.41 12.87
CA THR A 376 -22.46 21.19 13.31
C THR A 376 -23.62 21.11 12.33
N ASN A 377 -23.35 20.91 11.03
CA ASN A 377 -24.35 20.82 9.96
C ASN A 377 -24.25 19.52 9.13
N VAL A 378 -23.52 18.52 9.62
CA VAL A 378 -23.24 17.23 8.97
C VAL A 378 -24.46 16.58 8.31
N PHE A 379 -25.61 16.55 8.97
CA PHE A 379 -26.82 15.93 8.42
C PHE A 379 -27.37 16.64 7.17
N VAL A 380 -27.23 17.97 7.09
CA VAL A 380 -27.65 18.77 5.93
C VAL A 380 -26.66 18.56 4.78
N GLY A 381 -25.36 18.61 5.06
CA GLY A 381 -24.32 18.39 4.06
C GLY A 381 -24.34 16.98 3.47
N LYS A 382 -24.45 15.96 4.32
CA LYS A 382 -24.57 14.56 3.90
C LYS A 382 -25.84 14.31 3.08
N ALA A 383 -26.99 14.90 3.45
CA ALA A 383 -28.22 14.78 2.67
C ALA A 383 -28.04 15.34 1.24
N ALA A 384 -27.48 16.55 1.11
CA ALA A 384 -27.20 17.14 -0.21
C ALA A 384 -26.19 16.32 -1.02
N ALA A 385 -25.11 15.82 -0.39
CA ALA A 385 -24.14 14.94 -1.03
C ALA A 385 -24.75 13.59 -1.45
N LYS A 386 -25.69 13.05 -0.67
CA LYS A 386 -26.42 11.81 -0.95
C LYS A 386 -27.33 11.94 -2.16
N GLU A 387 -28.13 13.00 -2.24
CA GLU A 387 -28.98 13.27 -3.41
C GLU A 387 -28.13 13.41 -4.70
N GLN A 388 -27.02 14.14 -4.62
CA GLN A 388 -26.06 14.27 -5.73
C GLN A 388 -25.44 12.92 -6.11
N LEU A 389 -25.04 12.11 -5.12
CA LEU A 389 -24.46 10.77 -5.34
C LEU A 389 -25.45 9.81 -6.01
N GLN A 390 -26.71 9.81 -5.56
CA GLN A 390 -27.77 9.00 -6.16
C GLN A 390 -28.00 9.39 -7.63
N ALA A 391 -28.06 10.69 -7.93
CA ALA A 391 -28.20 11.20 -9.29
C ALA A 391 -27.00 10.83 -10.18
N GLU A 392 -25.77 11.05 -9.73
CA GLU A 392 -24.52 10.71 -10.46
C GLU A 392 -24.38 9.20 -10.70
N ALA A 393 -24.83 8.37 -9.75
CA ALA A 393 -24.86 6.92 -9.88
C ALA A 393 -25.98 6.40 -10.80
N GLY A 394 -26.98 7.22 -11.16
CA GLY A 394 -28.17 6.79 -11.89
C GLY A 394 -29.13 5.94 -11.04
N LEU A 395 -29.10 6.11 -9.72
CA LEU A 395 -29.99 5.45 -8.77
C LEU A 395 -31.20 6.34 -8.44
N PRO A 396 -32.31 5.79 -7.91
CA PRO A 396 -33.43 6.58 -7.43
C PRO A 396 -32.97 7.55 -6.33
N VAL A 397 -33.28 8.84 -6.49
CA VAL A 397 -33.04 9.85 -5.45
C VAL A 397 -34.10 9.67 -4.36
N ASP A 398 -33.68 9.11 -3.22
CA ASP A 398 -34.51 8.82 -2.05
C ASP A 398 -33.65 9.01 -0.78
N GLY A 399 -33.97 10.03 0.02
CA GLY A 399 -33.27 10.30 1.28
C GLY A 399 -33.44 9.19 2.33
N ASP A 400 -34.56 8.47 2.28
CA ASP A 400 -34.89 7.37 3.20
C ASP A 400 -34.27 6.02 2.78
N ALA A 401 -33.64 5.94 1.61
CA ALA A 401 -32.92 4.76 1.13
C ALA A 401 -31.50 4.73 1.71
N PRO A 402 -31.08 3.73 2.49
CA PRO A 402 -29.70 3.67 2.99
C PRO A 402 -28.72 3.38 1.85
N VAL A 403 -27.71 4.24 1.71
CA VAL A 403 -26.67 4.16 0.67
C VAL A 403 -25.38 3.60 1.26
N PHE A 404 -24.92 2.48 0.70
CA PHE A 404 -23.67 1.82 1.00
C PHE A 404 -22.66 2.05 -0.13
N ALA A 405 -21.43 2.43 0.20
CA ALA A 405 -20.36 2.63 -0.77
C ALA A 405 -19.20 1.64 -0.54
N PHE A 406 -18.62 1.10 -1.60
CA PHE A 406 -17.32 0.42 -1.60
C PHE A 406 -16.36 1.21 -2.48
N ILE A 407 -15.15 1.49 -1.99
CA ILE A 407 -14.09 2.19 -2.73
C ILE A 407 -12.79 1.40 -2.52
N GLY A 408 -12.23 0.81 -3.58
CA GLY A 408 -11.01 0.03 -3.44
C GLY A 408 -10.47 -0.58 -4.73
N ARG A 409 -9.29 -1.21 -4.64
CA ARG A 409 -8.77 -2.08 -5.71
C ARG A 409 -9.68 -3.30 -5.85
N LEU A 410 -9.97 -3.69 -7.09
CA LEU A 410 -10.78 -4.88 -7.39
C LEU A 410 -9.88 -6.11 -7.37
N GLU A 411 -9.55 -6.53 -6.16
CA GLU A 411 -8.68 -7.66 -5.81
C GLU A 411 -9.24 -8.37 -4.56
N GLU A 412 -8.90 -9.65 -4.41
CA GLU A 412 -9.35 -10.54 -3.34
C GLU A 412 -8.97 -10.01 -1.95
N GLN A 413 -7.83 -9.30 -1.81
CA GLN A 413 -7.44 -8.64 -0.56
C GLN A 413 -8.57 -7.75 0.00
N LYS A 414 -9.30 -7.04 -0.88
CA LYS A 414 -10.37 -6.11 -0.51
C LYS A 414 -11.75 -6.77 -0.43
N GLY A 415 -11.83 -8.09 -0.62
CA GLY A 415 -13.05 -8.89 -0.50
C GLY A 415 -14.19 -8.45 -1.41
N VAL A 416 -13.89 -7.86 -2.58
CA VAL A 416 -14.94 -7.45 -3.51
C VAL A 416 -15.69 -8.65 -4.10
N ASP A 417 -15.03 -9.79 -4.25
CA ASP A 417 -15.64 -11.08 -4.57
C ASP A 417 -16.63 -11.55 -3.50
N ILE A 418 -16.28 -11.38 -2.22
CA ILE A 418 -17.18 -11.64 -1.08
C ILE A 418 -18.38 -10.69 -1.11
N LEU A 419 -18.15 -9.39 -1.35
CA LEU A 419 -19.21 -8.40 -1.50
C LEU A 419 -20.16 -8.75 -2.66
N LEU A 420 -19.62 -9.10 -3.83
CA LEU A 420 -20.40 -9.51 -5.01
C LEU A 420 -21.27 -10.74 -4.72
N ALA A 421 -20.74 -11.71 -3.97
CA ALA A 421 -21.50 -12.89 -3.51
C ALA A 421 -22.57 -12.55 -2.45
N ALA A 422 -22.36 -11.50 -1.65
CA ALA A 422 -23.31 -11.02 -0.64
C ALA A 422 -24.48 -10.21 -1.23
N LEU A 423 -24.29 -9.53 -2.38
CA LEU A 423 -25.28 -8.63 -2.99
C LEU A 423 -26.70 -9.24 -3.13
N PRO A 424 -26.90 -10.48 -3.63
CA PRO A 424 -28.24 -11.06 -3.77
C PRO A 424 -28.99 -11.13 -2.43
N LYS A 425 -28.28 -11.48 -1.35
CA LYS A 425 -28.85 -11.61 0.00
C LYS A 425 -29.13 -10.24 0.62
N ALA A 426 -28.17 -9.31 0.52
CA ALA A 426 -28.33 -7.93 1.01
C ALA A 426 -29.51 -7.19 0.34
N VAL A 427 -29.60 -7.27 -0.99
CA VAL A 427 -30.67 -6.66 -1.80
C VAL A 427 -32.02 -7.39 -1.65
N ALA A 428 -32.01 -8.66 -1.24
CA ALA A 428 -33.24 -9.36 -0.85
C ALA A 428 -33.76 -8.86 0.50
N ALA A 429 -32.88 -8.67 1.49
CA ALA A 429 -33.23 -8.24 2.85
C ALA A 429 -33.75 -6.80 2.93
N ASN A 430 -33.24 -5.88 2.11
CA ASN A 430 -33.73 -4.50 2.07
C ASN A 430 -33.93 -3.99 0.63
N LYS A 431 -35.21 -3.80 0.23
CA LYS A 431 -35.60 -3.30 -1.10
C LYS A 431 -35.39 -1.80 -1.31
N LYS A 432 -35.10 -1.04 -0.25
CA LYS A 432 -34.65 0.35 -0.35
C LYS A 432 -33.13 0.51 -0.33
N ALA A 433 -32.36 -0.52 0.07
CA ALA A 433 -30.91 -0.39 0.13
C ALA A 433 -30.31 -0.14 -1.26
N GLN A 434 -29.35 0.77 -1.31
CA GLN A 434 -28.60 1.15 -2.49
C GLN A 434 -27.11 0.89 -2.27
N ILE A 435 -26.42 0.30 -3.24
CA ILE A 435 -25.01 -0.09 -3.11
C ILE A 435 -24.21 0.42 -4.31
N ILE A 436 -23.13 1.16 -4.07
CA ILE A 436 -22.27 1.75 -5.10
C ILE A 436 -20.85 1.19 -4.94
N ILE A 437 -20.30 0.58 -5.99
CA ILE A 437 -18.97 -0.04 -5.98
C ILE A 437 -18.06 0.70 -6.97
N LEU A 438 -17.01 1.35 -6.47
CA LEU A 438 -16.00 2.07 -7.24
C LEU A 438 -14.64 1.38 -7.13
N GLY A 439 -14.03 1.05 -8.27
CA GLY A 439 -12.70 0.46 -8.27
C GLY A 439 -12.18 0.08 -9.66
N THR A 440 -10.92 -0.33 -9.70
CA THR A 440 -10.23 -0.96 -10.85
C THR A 440 -9.32 -2.08 -10.32
N GLY A 441 -9.05 -3.12 -11.12
CA GLY A 441 -8.26 -4.28 -10.67
C GLY A 441 -8.22 -5.40 -11.70
N LYS A 442 -8.50 -6.64 -11.27
CA LYS A 442 -8.52 -7.82 -12.17
C LYS A 442 -9.69 -7.73 -13.16
N ALA A 443 -9.48 -8.03 -14.44
CA ALA A 443 -10.52 -7.83 -15.47
C ALA A 443 -11.78 -8.69 -15.23
N VAL A 444 -11.63 -9.87 -14.61
CA VAL A 444 -12.76 -10.73 -14.18
C VAL A 444 -13.67 -10.00 -13.18
N LEU A 445 -13.10 -9.35 -12.17
CA LEU A 445 -13.83 -8.60 -11.14
C LEU A 445 -14.40 -7.30 -11.72
N GLU A 446 -13.66 -6.61 -12.58
CA GLU A 446 -14.17 -5.45 -13.34
C GLU A 446 -15.42 -5.81 -14.17
N LYS A 447 -15.37 -6.92 -14.91
CA LYS A 447 -16.50 -7.42 -15.71
C LYS A 447 -17.71 -7.77 -14.85
N GLN A 448 -17.51 -8.34 -13.66
CA GLN A 448 -18.58 -8.63 -12.70
C GLN A 448 -19.20 -7.33 -12.15
N VAL A 449 -18.38 -6.37 -11.70
CA VAL A 449 -18.83 -5.07 -11.20
C VAL A 449 -19.59 -4.29 -12.27
N ALA A 450 -19.08 -4.23 -13.52
CA ALA A 450 -19.75 -3.56 -14.63
C ALA A 450 -21.09 -4.22 -15.05
N ALA A 451 -21.32 -5.50 -14.68
CA ALA A 451 -22.58 -6.20 -14.97
C ALA A 451 -23.68 -5.94 -13.94
N LEU A 452 -23.37 -5.40 -12.75
CA LEU A 452 -24.30 -5.31 -11.60
C LEU A 452 -25.60 -4.57 -11.90
N GLU A 453 -25.53 -3.48 -12.68
CA GLU A 453 -26.70 -2.66 -13.03
C GLU A 453 -27.76 -3.44 -13.83
N LYS A 454 -27.36 -4.51 -14.55
CA LYS A 454 -28.28 -5.42 -15.25
C LYS A 454 -29.00 -6.35 -14.29
N SER A 455 -28.32 -6.81 -13.24
CA SER A 455 -28.83 -7.78 -12.25
C SER A 455 -29.65 -7.12 -11.13
N PHE A 456 -29.33 -5.87 -10.77
CA PHE A 456 -29.90 -5.16 -9.63
C PHE A 456 -30.33 -3.73 -10.00
N LYS A 457 -31.11 -3.62 -11.08
CA LYS A 457 -31.53 -2.33 -11.66
C LYS A 457 -32.16 -1.40 -10.61
N GLY A 458 -31.58 -0.21 -10.45
CA GLY A 458 -32.06 0.80 -9.50
C GLY A 458 -31.67 0.56 -8.03
N GLN A 459 -30.87 -0.48 -7.73
CA GLN A 459 -30.37 -0.75 -6.38
C GLN A 459 -28.84 -0.85 -6.32
N VAL A 460 -28.15 -1.40 -7.33
CA VAL A 460 -26.69 -1.52 -7.31
C VAL A 460 -26.05 -0.87 -8.53
N LYS A 461 -25.03 -0.05 -8.30
CA LYS A 461 -24.20 0.57 -9.35
C LYS A 461 -22.75 0.12 -9.23
N GLY A 462 -22.22 -0.49 -10.28
CA GLY A 462 -20.78 -0.73 -10.43
C GLY A 462 -20.14 0.36 -11.29
N VAL A 463 -18.99 0.87 -10.86
CA VAL A 463 -18.25 1.95 -11.53
C VAL A 463 -16.78 1.56 -11.66
N VAL A 464 -16.42 1.09 -12.85
CA VAL A 464 -15.05 0.65 -13.17
C VAL A 464 -14.25 1.81 -13.77
N LYS A 465 -13.67 2.66 -12.91
CA LYS A 465 -12.73 3.73 -13.28
C LYS A 465 -11.98 4.23 -12.05
N PHE A 466 -10.78 4.78 -12.25
CA PHE A 466 -10.18 5.67 -11.26
C PHE A 466 -10.87 7.04 -11.31
N SER A 467 -11.41 7.52 -10.18
CA SER A 467 -12.08 8.83 -10.11
C SER A 467 -12.06 9.41 -8.71
N ALA A 468 -11.13 10.35 -8.46
CA ALA A 468 -11.08 11.08 -7.18
C ALA A 468 -12.36 11.88 -6.89
N PRO A 469 -12.97 12.64 -7.84
CA PRO A 469 -14.22 13.35 -7.58
C PRO A 469 -15.36 12.44 -7.11
N LEU A 470 -15.52 11.27 -7.74
CA LEU A 470 -16.55 10.32 -7.32
C LEU A 470 -16.20 9.65 -5.98
N ALA A 471 -14.92 9.39 -5.69
CA ALA A 471 -14.51 8.87 -4.39
C ALA A 471 -14.84 9.84 -3.25
N HIS A 472 -14.57 11.14 -3.40
CA HIS A 472 -14.97 12.17 -2.43
C HIS A 472 -16.49 12.25 -2.27
N LEU A 473 -17.24 12.28 -3.39
CA LEU A 473 -18.71 12.30 -3.36
C LEU A 473 -19.30 11.04 -2.71
N MET A 474 -18.74 9.86 -2.95
CA MET A 474 -19.14 8.62 -2.28
C MET A 474 -18.82 8.64 -0.79
N THR A 475 -17.64 9.12 -0.40
CA THR A 475 -17.25 9.28 1.02
C THR A 475 -18.15 10.27 1.75
N ALA A 476 -18.66 11.31 1.09
CA ALA A 476 -19.58 12.30 1.68
C ALA A 476 -21.06 11.86 1.67
N GLY A 477 -21.54 11.35 0.54
CA GLY A 477 -22.96 11.08 0.28
C GLY A 477 -23.44 9.68 0.66
N ALA A 478 -22.54 8.72 0.92
CA ALA A 478 -22.94 7.44 1.47
C ALA A 478 -23.32 7.58 2.96
N ASP A 479 -24.27 6.77 3.41
CA ASP A 479 -24.57 6.60 4.83
C ASP A 479 -23.54 5.67 5.48
N PHE A 480 -23.13 4.64 4.71
CA PHE A 480 -22.24 3.57 5.15
C PHE A 480 -21.10 3.32 4.15
N ILE A 481 -19.88 3.04 4.63
CA ILE A 481 -18.77 2.54 3.79
C ILE A 481 -18.53 1.05 4.08
N LEU A 482 -18.34 0.23 3.04
CA LEU A 482 -18.07 -1.19 3.11
C LEU A 482 -16.56 -1.47 2.95
N VAL A 483 -15.96 -2.13 3.93
CA VAL A 483 -14.55 -2.54 3.93
C VAL A 483 -14.43 -4.04 4.29
N PRO A 484 -14.93 -4.96 3.43
CA PRO A 484 -14.88 -6.41 3.65
C PRO A 484 -13.49 -6.99 3.34
N SER A 485 -12.41 -6.32 3.75
CA SER A 485 -11.03 -6.74 3.45
C SER A 485 -10.69 -8.07 4.16
N ARG A 486 -10.08 -9.01 3.43
CA ARG A 486 -9.54 -10.26 4.01
C ARG A 486 -8.43 -10.00 5.02
N PHE A 487 -7.59 -9.01 4.71
CA PHE A 487 -6.60 -8.45 5.63
C PHE A 487 -6.38 -6.97 5.33
N GLU A 488 -6.25 -6.14 6.37
CA GLU A 488 -6.10 -4.69 6.23
C GLU A 488 -5.08 -4.15 7.24
N PRO A 489 -3.80 -3.96 6.84
CA PRO A 489 -2.73 -3.55 7.76
C PRO A 489 -3.07 -2.33 8.61
N CYS A 490 -3.72 -1.32 8.01
CA CYS A 490 -4.34 -0.22 8.77
C CYS A 490 -5.69 0.18 8.16
N GLY A 491 -5.72 0.37 6.84
CA GLY A 491 -6.83 0.97 6.13
C GLY A 491 -6.83 2.51 6.28
N LEU A 492 -7.16 3.20 5.19
CA LEU A 492 -7.38 4.66 5.17
C LEU A 492 -8.84 5.00 4.83
N ILE A 493 -9.54 4.16 4.07
CA ILE A 493 -10.87 4.48 3.56
C ILE A 493 -11.92 4.60 4.69
N GLN A 494 -11.77 3.84 5.77
CA GLN A 494 -12.60 3.97 6.96
C GLN A 494 -12.28 5.23 7.77
N LEU A 495 -11.03 5.72 7.74
CA LEU A 495 -10.68 7.01 8.35
C LEU A 495 -11.31 8.15 7.57
N HIS A 496 -11.19 8.12 6.24
CA HIS A 496 -11.81 9.12 5.35
C HIS A 496 -13.34 9.13 5.51
N ALA A 497 -13.98 7.96 5.60
CA ALA A 497 -15.41 7.86 5.86
C ALA A 497 -15.80 8.46 7.21
N MET A 498 -15.10 8.12 8.29
CA MET A 498 -15.39 8.67 9.62
C MET A 498 -15.25 10.20 9.65
N GLN A 499 -14.20 10.75 9.04
CA GLN A 499 -14.00 12.20 8.90
C GLN A 499 -15.17 12.92 8.18
N TYR A 500 -15.89 12.23 7.30
CA TYR A 500 -17.05 12.76 6.57
C TYR A 500 -18.40 12.39 7.22
N GLY A 501 -18.38 11.80 8.41
CA GLY A 501 -19.58 11.33 9.12
C GLY A 501 -20.24 10.12 8.46
N THR A 502 -19.50 9.34 7.66
CA THR A 502 -19.97 8.10 7.02
C THR A 502 -19.57 6.90 7.86
N VAL A 503 -20.52 6.01 8.14
CA VAL A 503 -20.36 4.96 9.16
C VAL A 503 -19.73 3.69 8.55
N PRO A 504 -18.50 3.28 8.94
CA PRO A 504 -17.85 2.10 8.39
C PRO A 504 -18.43 0.75 8.85
N LEU A 505 -18.58 -0.16 7.90
CA LEU A 505 -18.85 -1.60 8.04
C LEU A 505 -17.59 -2.36 7.62
N VAL A 506 -16.88 -2.95 8.58
CA VAL A 506 -15.49 -3.42 8.38
C VAL A 506 -15.31 -4.89 8.72
N ALA A 507 -14.42 -5.57 8.00
CA ALA A 507 -13.88 -6.85 8.46
C ALA A 507 -13.05 -6.67 9.74
N SER A 508 -13.08 -7.66 10.63
CA SER A 508 -12.38 -7.65 11.92
C SER A 508 -10.93 -8.09 11.78
N THR A 509 -10.13 -7.29 11.08
CA THR A 509 -8.69 -7.54 10.80
C THR A 509 -7.86 -6.26 10.92
N GLY A 510 -6.58 -6.40 11.29
CA GLY A 510 -5.58 -5.33 11.35
C GLY A 510 -6.09 -4.03 11.98
N GLY A 511 -5.77 -2.89 11.35
CA GLY A 511 -6.15 -1.58 11.90
C GLY A 511 -7.63 -1.24 11.84
N LEU A 512 -8.48 -2.04 11.18
CA LEU A 512 -9.93 -1.87 11.22
C LEU A 512 -10.47 -2.14 12.65
N VAL A 513 -9.87 -3.09 13.36
CA VAL A 513 -10.13 -3.37 14.79
C VAL A 513 -9.66 -2.22 15.69
N ASP A 514 -8.54 -1.59 15.36
CA ASP A 514 -8.03 -0.45 16.14
C ASP A 514 -8.89 0.81 15.92
N THR A 515 -9.36 1.05 14.70
CA THR A 515 -9.98 2.32 14.27
C THR A 515 -11.50 2.35 14.36
N VAL A 516 -12.20 1.23 14.16
CA VAL A 516 -13.66 1.15 14.26
C VAL A 516 -14.08 0.54 15.60
N LYS A 517 -15.20 1.04 16.15
CA LYS A 517 -15.77 0.58 17.43
C LYS A 517 -17.23 0.21 17.22
N GLU A 518 -17.54 -1.07 17.44
CA GLU A 518 -18.90 -1.63 17.31
C GLU A 518 -19.91 -0.77 18.05
N GLY A 519 -21.00 -0.39 17.39
CA GLY A 519 -22.09 0.38 18.01
C GLY A 519 -21.77 1.86 18.28
N VAL A 520 -20.52 2.31 18.12
CA VAL A 520 -20.08 3.68 18.47
C VAL A 520 -19.63 4.47 17.25
N THR A 521 -18.76 3.89 16.42
CA THR A 521 -18.28 4.50 15.16
C THR A 521 -18.49 3.61 13.94
N GLY A 522 -19.00 2.39 14.10
CA GLY A 522 -19.27 1.50 12.98
C GLY A 522 -19.71 0.11 13.39
N PHE A 523 -19.60 -0.81 12.43
CA PHE A 523 -19.98 -2.21 12.57
C PHE A 523 -18.85 -3.14 12.09
N HIS A 524 -18.63 -4.22 12.82
CA HIS A 524 -17.76 -5.32 12.48
C HIS A 524 -18.56 -6.42 11.80
N ILE A 525 -18.04 -6.91 10.68
CA ILE A 525 -18.55 -8.04 9.90
C ILE A 525 -18.13 -9.36 10.55
N GLY A 526 -16.97 -9.38 11.22
CA GLY A 526 -16.24 -10.60 11.60
C GLY A 526 -14.93 -10.71 10.82
N ALA A 527 -14.09 -11.67 11.19
CA ALA A 527 -12.94 -12.04 10.38
C ALA A 527 -13.41 -12.86 9.17
N LEU A 528 -12.79 -12.65 8.01
CA LEU A 528 -13.12 -13.32 6.74
C LEU A 528 -11.99 -14.30 6.37
N ASP A 529 -12.26 -15.28 5.51
CA ASP A 529 -11.26 -16.25 5.08
C ASP A 529 -10.15 -15.56 4.24
N PRO A 530 -8.86 -15.72 4.61
CA PRO A 530 -7.76 -14.98 3.99
C PRO A 530 -7.39 -15.45 2.58
N GLU A 531 -7.84 -16.64 2.14
CA GLU A 531 -7.46 -17.24 0.85
C GLU A 531 -8.64 -17.47 -0.10
N LYS A 532 -9.85 -17.73 0.42
CA LYS A 532 -10.97 -18.29 -0.34
C LYS A 532 -12.24 -17.47 -0.20
N LEU A 533 -13.16 -17.66 -1.15
CA LEU A 533 -14.54 -17.21 -1.02
C LEU A 533 -15.34 -18.34 -0.38
N VAL A 534 -15.77 -18.16 0.87
CA VAL A 534 -16.66 -19.10 1.56
C VAL A 534 -18.08 -18.51 1.69
N PRO A 535 -19.15 -19.32 1.61
CA PRO A 535 -20.53 -18.82 1.71
C PRO A 535 -20.82 -18.03 2.99
N GLU A 536 -20.20 -18.43 4.10
CA GLU A 536 -20.35 -17.85 5.43
C GLU A 536 -19.88 -16.40 5.49
N ASP A 537 -18.82 -16.06 4.76
CA ASP A 537 -18.30 -14.67 4.66
C ASP A 537 -19.30 -13.77 3.90
N ALA A 538 -19.88 -14.29 2.81
CA ALA A 538 -20.90 -13.57 2.06
C ALA A 538 -22.19 -13.39 2.89
N ASP A 539 -22.54 -14.38 3.73
CA ASP A 539 -23.61 -14.25 4.72
C ASP A 539 -23.29 -13.21 5.80
N ALA A 540 -22.07 -13.18 6.34
CA ALA A 540 -21.65 -12.19 7.34
C ALA A 540 -21.70 -10.75 6.80
N VAL A 541 -21.26 -10.53 5.56
CA VAL A 541 -21.36 -9.23 4.87
C VAL A 541 -22.84 -8.84 4.68
N ALA A 542 -23.68 -9.75 4.16
CA ALA A 542 -25.10 -9.47 3.93
C ALA A 542 -25.87 -9.21 5.23
N ALA A 543 -25.59 -9.97 6.29
CA ALA A 543 -26.17 -9.78 7.62
C ALA A 543 -25.76 -8.42 8.20
N THR A 544 -24.51 -8.00 8.03
CA THR A 544 -24.04 -6.70 8.55
C THR A 544 -24.61 -5.51 7.78
N ILE A 545 -24.77 -5.61 6.45
CA ILE A 545 -25.55 -4.63 5.66
C ILE A 545 -27.00 -4.54 6.15
N THR A 546 -27.60 -5.67 6.54
CA THR A 546 -28.96 -5.74 7.08
C THR A 546 -29.06 -5.09 8.46
N ARG A 547 -28.12 -5.37 9.39
CA ARG A 547 -28.03 -4.70 10.71
C ARG A 547 -27.90 -3.18 10.56
N ALA A 548 -26.96 -2.72 9.73
CA ALA A 548 -26.76 -1.30 9.47
C ALA A 548 -28.00 -0.63 8.86
N SER A 549 -28.69 -1.30 7.93
CA SER A 549 -29.97 -0.84 7.36
C SER A 549 -31.06 -0.65 8.41
N GLN A 550 -31.12 -1.50 9.44
CA GLN A 550 -32.09 -1.40 10.53
C GLN A 550 -31.76 -0.22 11.47
N VAL A 551 -30.47 0.07 11.67
CA VAL A 551 -30.01 1.18 12.52
C VAL A 551 -30.17 2.54 11.82
N PHE A 552 -30.10 2.61 10.48
CA PHE A 552 -30.13 3.84 9.69
C PHE A 552 -31.22 4.85 10.09
N SER A 553 -32.47 4.41 10.28
CA SER A 553 -33.59 5.30 10.64
C SER A 553 -33.71 5.59 12.15
N THR A 554 -32.77 5.15 12.97
CA THR A 554 -32.82 5.28 14.45
C THR A 554 -31.95 6.43 14.97
N PRO A 555 -32.16 6.89 16.22
CA PRO A 555 -31.26 7.87 16.86
C PRO A 555 -29.80 7.42 16.92
N LEU A 556 -29.54 6.11 17.08
CA LEU A 556 -28.20 5.53 17.15
C LEU A 556 -27.36 5.81 15.89
N PHE A 557 -27.96 5.82 14.69
CA PHE A 557 -27.24 6.20 13.48
C PHE A 557 -26.75 7.66 13.55
N LYS A 558 -27.55 8.58 14.08
CA LYS A 558 -27.15 9.99 14.26
C LYS A 558 -26.03 10.13 15.29
N GLU A 559 -26.06 9.34 16.36
CA GLU A 559 -24.97 9.25 17.33
C GLU A 559 -23.68 8.73 16.68
N MET A 560 -23.76 7.65 15.89
CA MET A 560 -22.61 7.13 15.13
C MET A 560 -22.02 8.16 14.17
N VAL A 561 -22.85 8.85 13.38
CA VAL A 561 -22.42 9.92 12.46
C VAL A 561 -21.69 11.03 13.21
N ASN A 562 -22.25 11.49 14.34
CA ASN A 562 -21.63 12.54 15.17
C ASN A 562 -20.32 12.08 15.81
N ASN A 563 -20.25 10.84 16.31
CA ASN A 563 -19.04 10.24 16.86
C ASN A 563 -17.95 10.16 15.78
N CYS A 564 -18.30 9.71 14.58
CA CYS A 564 -17.39 9.60 13.44
C CYS A 564 -16.70 10.93 13.12
N ILE A 565 -17.48 11.98 12.81
CA ILE A 565 -16.98 13.30 12.39
C ILE A 565 -16.33 14.12 13.52
N SER A 566 -16.52 13.72 14.78
CA SER A 566 -15.91 14.38 15.94
C SER A 566 -14.54 13.83 16.31
N GLN A 567 -14.06 12.76 15.66
CA GLN A 567 -12.75 12.20 15.93
C GLN A 567 -11.62 13.07 15.34
N ASP A 568 -10.56 13.26 16.10
CA ASP A 568 -9.28 13.71 15.56
C ASP A 568 -8.52 12.50 14.99
N LEU A 569 -8.62 12.36 13.66
CA LEU A 569 -7.94 11.36 12.83
C LEU A 569 -6.68 11.91 12.14
N SER A 570 -6.21 13.09 12.56
CA SER A 570 -5.02 13.72 12.00
C SER A 570 -3.73 12.99 12.38
N TRP A 571 -2.64 13.30 11.69
CA TRP A 571 -1.31 12.78 12.01
C TRP A 571 -0.76 13.21 13.38
N ALA A 572 -1.38 14.16 14.10
CA ALA A 572 -0.85 14.74 15.35
C ALA A 572 -0.58 13.70 16.45
N LYS A 573 -1.55 12.82 16.75
CA LYS A 573 -1.39 11.77 17.77
C LYS A 573 -0.44 10.64 17.31
N PRO A 574 -0.55 10.09 16.08
CA PRO A 574 0.43 9.15 15.56
C PRO A 574 1.87 9.70 15.57
N ALA A 575 2.09 10.95 15.13
CA ALA A 575 3.43 11.54 15.05
C ALA A 575 4.11 11.65 16.42
N ARG A 576 3.36 11.96 17.49
CA ARG A 576 3.88 11.93 18.87
C ARG A 576 4.33 10.53 19.31
N LYS A 577 3.61 9.48 18.90
CA LYS A 577 4.00 8.09 19.17
C LYS A 577 5.23 7.67 18.37
N TRP A 578 5.29 8.04 17.10
CA TRP A 578 6.46 7.86 16.24
C TRP A 578 7.71 8.53 16.83
N GLU A 579 7.60 9.79 17.28
CA GLU A 579 8.66 10.51 17.99
C GLU A 579 9.11 9.74 19.24
N GLY A 580 8.19 9.32 20.12
CA GLY A 580 8.55 8.57 21.34
C GLY A 580 9.25 7.23 21.06
N VAL A 581 8.86 6.52 20.00
CA VAL A 581 9.48 5.24 19.60
C VAL A 581 10.86 5.44 18.97
N ILE A 582 11.07 6.55 18.24
CA ILE A 582 12.38 6.94 17.72
C ILE A 582 13.31 7.38 18.86
N GLU A 583 12.82 8.16 19.84
CA GLU A 583 13.57 8.54 21.04
C GLU A 583 14.01 7.32 21.87
N GLU A 584 13.12 6.33 22.03
CA GLU A 584 13.44 5.04 22.67
C GLU A 584 14.55 4.30 21.93
N MET A 585 14.48 4.23 20.59
CA MET A 585 15.49 3.57 19.75
C MET A 585 16.88 4.24 19.84
N ILE A 586 16.94 5.56 20.00
CA ILE A 586 18.20 6.31 20.10
C ILE A 586 18.80 6.21 21.51
N SER A 587 17.96 6.41 22.54
CA SER A 587 18.42 6.53 23.93
C SER A 587 18.55 5.20 24.67
N GLY A 588 17.85 4.15 24.21
CA GLY A 588 17.68 2.90 24.95
C GLY A 588 16.73 3.01 26.16
N VAL A 589 16.12 4.17 26.39
CA VAL A 589 15.21 4.44 27.52
C VAL A 589 13.78 4.61 26.99
N VAL A 590 12.79 4.02 27.67
CA VAL A 590 11.38 4.13 27.27
C VAL A 590 10.92 5.59 27.36
N SER A 591 10.56 6.20 26.23
CA SER A 591 10.06 7.58 26.18
C SER A 591 8.65 7.66 26.78
N VAL A 592 8.40 8.67 27.62
CA VAL A 592 7.10 8.93 28.26
C VAL A 592 6.01 9.26 27.23
N LYS A 593 6.39 9.63 26.00
CA LYS A 593 5.48 9.91 24.87
C LYS A 593 4.85 8.64 24.28
N LYS A 594 5.30 7.45 24.71
CA LYS A 594 4.82 6.14 24.26
C LYS A 594 3.58 5.70 25.04
N GLU A 595 2.42 6.21 24.64
CA GLU A 595 1.13 5.72 25.15
C GLU A 595 0.76 4.36 24.55
N THR A 596 0.65 3.34 25.41
CA THR A 596 0.08 2.03 25.04
C THR A 596 -1.43 2.14 24.83
N VAL A 597 -1.89 1.77 23.63
CA VAL A 597 -3.33 1.73 23.32
C VAL A 597 -3.95 0.48 23.94
N LYS A 598 -4.77 0.64 24.96
CA LYS A 598 -5.74 -0.40 25.36
C LYS A 598 -6.97 -0.26 24.47
N VAL A 599 -7.20 -1.25 23.60
CA VAL A 599 -8.41 -1.29 22.75
C VAL A 599 -9.64 -1.47 23.65
N PRO A 600 -10.61 -0.55 23.68
CA PRO A 600 -11.84 -0.74 24.42
C PRO A 600 -12.70 -1.82 23.74
N VAL A 601 -13.13 -2.82 24.51
CA VAL A 601 -14.19 -3.74 24.09
C VAL A 601 -15.53 -3.06 24.39
N ALA A 602 -16.35 -2.83 23.37
CA ALA A 602 -17.67 -2.24 23.54
C ALA A 602 -18.66 -3.23 24.17
N ASN A 603 -19.65 -2.72 24.90
CA ASN A 603 -20.77 -3.54 25.39
C ASN A 603 -21.63 -4.02 24.19
N PRO A 604 -22.22 -5.22 24.25
CA PRO A 604 -23.07 -5.72 23.17
C PRO A 604 -24.26 -4.79 22.89
N ILE A 605 -24.61 -4.64 21.60
CA ILE A 605 -25.86 -4.00 21.18
C ILE A 605 -27.03 -4.90 21.67
N PRO A 606 -28.09 -4.35 22.30
CA PRO A 606 -29.23 -5.14 22.76
C PRO A 606 -29.86 -5.97 21.62
N GLY A 607 -29.73 -7.29 21.69
CA GLY A 607 -30.26 -8.23 20.69
C GLY A 607 -29.20 -8.98 19.87
N ASP A 608 -27.94 -8.52 19.85
CA ASP A 608 -26.86 -9.23 19.15
C ASP A 608 -26.39 -10.44 19.99
N LYS A 609 -26.29 -11.62 19.35
CA LYS A 609 -25.41 -12.67 19.86
C LYS A 609 -24.00 -12.27 19.46
N PRO A 610 -23.04 -12.11 20.39
CA PRO A 610 -21.67 -11.82 20.00
C PRO A 610 -21.16 -12.94 19.07
N PRO A 611 -20.37 -12.63 18.03
CA PRO A 611 -19.66 -13.66 17.29
C PRO A 611 -18.83 -14.47 18.29
N SER A 612 -18.87 -15.80 18.16
CA SER A 612 -18.23 -16.72 19.11
C SER A 612 -16.80 -16.25 19.41
N PRO A 613 -16.43 -16.04 20.69
CA PRO A 613 -15.08 -15.60 21.00
C PRO A 613 -14.10 -16.63 20.43
N ILE A 614 -13.13 -16.15 19.65
CA ILE A 614 -12.01 -16.97 19.23
C ILE A 614 -11.30 -17.39 20.52
N LEU A 615 -11.52 -18.65 20.91
CA LEU A 615 -10.69 -19.32 21.90
C LEU A 615 -9.29 -19.41 21.31
N ALA A 616 -8.50 -18.37 21.53
CA ALA A 616 -7.06 -18.51 21.58
C ALA A 616 -6.78 -19.61 22.61
N ALA A 617 -6.47 -20.80 22.12
CA ALA A 617 -6.06 -21.91 22.96
C ALA A 617 -4.71 -21.54 23.57
N ALA A 618 -4.76 -20.86 24.72
CA ALA A 618 -3.58 -20.64 25.54
C ALA A 618 -2.94 -22.01 25.78
N PRO A 619 -1.65 -22.21 25.44
CA PRO A 619 -1.01 -23.49 25.68
C PRO A 619 -1.10 -23.76 27.18
N LYS A 620 -1.63 -24.94 27.54
CA LYS A 620 -1.67 -25.39 28.93
C LYS A 620 -0.23 -25.57 29.41
N VAL A 621 0.31 -24.54 30.04
CA VAL A 621 1.53 -24.66 30.84
C VAL A 621 1.18 -25.57 32.01
N SER A 622 1.65 -26.81 31.95
CA SER A 622 1.62 -27.70 33.11
C SER A 622 2.56 -27.14 34.16
N GLU A 623 2.03 -26.75 35.32
CA GLU A 623 2.86 -26.46 36.48
C GLU A 623 3.61 -27.72 36.91
N SER A 624 4.92 -27.76 36.66
CA SER A 624 5.84 -28.54 37.47
C SER A 624 6.93 -27.60 38.00
N ALA A 625 6.97 -27.47 39.32
CA ALA A 625 7.84 -26.51 39.98
C ALA A 625 9.26 -27.07 40.13
N ALA A 626 10.25 -26.37 39.57
CA ALA A 626 11.64 -26.50 39.96
C ALA A 626 12.36 -25.14 39.80
N LYS A 627 12.79 -24.54 40.93
CA LYS A 627 13.64 -23.34 40.89
C LYS A 627 15.03 -23.71 40.35
N PRO A 628 15.62 -22.94 39.41
CA PRO A 628 17.03 -23.08 39.11
C PRO A 628 17.89 -22.51 40.25
N PRO A 629 19.02 -23.14 40.62
CA PRO A 629 19.94 -22.59 41.61
C PRO A 629 20.83 -21.51 40.98
N VAL A 630 21.12 -20.47 41.76
CA VAL A 630 22.15 -19.47 41.43
C VAL A 630 23.52 -20.15 41.48
N ARG A 631 24.38 -19.92 40.47
CA ARG A 631 25.81 -20.20 40.58
C ARG A 631 26.67 -19.02 40.10
N THR A 632 27.45 -18.52 41.03
CA THR A 632 28.54 -17.55 40.87
C THR A 632 29.66 -18.12 39.98
N LEU A 633 30.36 -17.27 39.23
CA LEU A 633 31.59 -17.69 38.56
C LEU A 633 32.68 -18.06 39.58
N GLY A 634 33.36 -19.18 39.32
CA GLY A 634 34.58 -19.62 39.99
C GLY A 634 35.56 -20.18 38.95
N LEU A 635 36.83 -19.79 39.05
CA LEU A 635 37.91 -20.10 38.11
C LEU A 635 38.51 -21.51 38.35
N VAL A 636 39.51 -21.88 37.53
CA VAL A 636 40.57 -22.91 37.77
C VAL A 636 40.43 -24.29 37.07
N THR A 637 41.09 -24.37 35.91
CA THR A 637 42.00 -25.40 35.33
C THR A 637 41.70 -26.92 35.24
N SER A 638 42.34 -27.47 34.20
CA SER A 638 43.13 -28.73 34.13
C SER A 638 42.51 -30.08 33.70
N THR A 639 42.94 -30.47 32.48
CA THR A 639 43.56 -31.77 32.07
C THR A 639 42.75 -33.00 31.63
N SER A 640 43.27 -33.56 30.52
CA SER A 640 43.29 -34.97 30.06
C SER A 640 41.98 -35.71 29.72
N SER A 641 41.71 -35.81 28.40
CA SER A 641 41.90 -36.99 27.51
C SER A 641 41.56 -38.43 28.02
N PRO A 642 41.44 -39.43 27.12
CA PRO A 642 40.18 -39.91 26.56
C PRO A 642 39.96 -41.43 26.82
N VAL A 643 38.98 -42.08 26.18
CA VAL A 643 39.10 -43.42 25.52
C VAL A 643 37.74 -43.92 24.97
N SER A 644 37.84 -44.76 23.94
CA SER A 644 36.80 -45.37 23.09
C SER A 644 36.38 -46.79 23.47
N GLY A 645 35.21 -47.24 22.96
CA GLY A 645 34.80 -48.66 22.80
C GLY A 645 33.26 -48.78 22.83
N SER A 646 32.53 -49.33 21.83
CA SER A 646 32.53 -50.71 21.26
C SER A 646 32.13 -51.78 22.31
N GLU A 647 31.23 -52.75 22.09
CA GLU A 647 30.33 -53.11 20.97
C GLU A 647 29.38 -54.26 21.45
N SER A 648 28.30 -54.58 20.71
CA SER A 648 27.56 -55.87 20.76
C SER A 648 26.73 -56.20 22.06
N SER A 649 25.76 -57.13 22.12
CA SER A 649 24.88 -57.77 21.11
C SER A 649 23.69 -58.56 21.75
N ASN A 650 22.64 -58.83 20.95
CA ASN A 650 21.72 -59.99 20.94
C ASN A 650 20.78 -60.39 22.12
N GLY A 651 19.51 -60.74 21.76
CA GLY A 651 18.86 -61.96 22.28
C GLY A 651 17.31 -62.03 22.39
N ASN A 652 16.65 -62.81 21.50
CA ASN A 652 15.30 -63.44 21.62
C ASN A 652 14.03 -62.55 21.75
N GLY A 653 12.79 -62.99 21.41
CA GLY A 653 12.34 -64.20 20.69
C GLY A 653 10.82 -64.53 20.80
N SER A 654 10.09 -64.46 19.68
CA SER A 654 8.84 -65.20 19.27
C SER A 654 7.56 -65.38 20.13
N ALA A 655 6.44 -64.87 19.57
CA ALA A 655 5.25 -65.61 19.04
C ALA A 655 3.89 -65.83 19.79
N ALA A 656 2.83 -65.18 19.25
CA ALA A 656 1.52 -65.74 18.77
C ALA A 656 0.48 -66.35 19.78
N PRO A 657 -0.79 -66.73 19.42
CA PRO A 657 -1.44 -66.81 18.08
C PRO A 657 -2.98 -66.46 17.91
N ALA A 658 -3.45 -66.53 16.64
CA ALA A 658 -4.81 -66.96 16.16
C ALA A 658 -6.07 -66.05 16.37
N LYS A 659 -7.16 -66.06 15.55
CA LYS A 659 -7.52 -66.68 14.23
C LYS A 659 -8.81 -66.03 13.64
N GLY A 660 -9.02 -66.07 12.31
CA GLY A 660 -10.33 -65.82 11.63
C GLY A 660 -10.21 -65.69 10.10
N ARG A 661 -11.05 -66.37 9.28
CA ARG A 661 -10.83 -66.51 7.82
C ARG A 661 -12.13 -66.75 7.00
N VAL A 662 -12.01 -66.50 5.67
CA VAL A 662 -12.80 -66.97 4.47
C VAL A 662 -13.67 -65.89 3.80
N GLY A 663 -13.67 -65.70 2.45
CA GLY A 663 -12.66 -66.09 1.44
C GLY A 663 -13.14 -66.36 -0.01
N ALA A 664 -12.38 -65.83 -1.00
CA ALA A 664 -12.18 -66.34 -2.39
C ALA A 664 -13.29 -66.07 -3.45
N ALA A 665 -13.05 -66.09 -4.79
CA ALA A 665 -11.86 -66.46 -5.60
C ALA A 665 -11.84 -65.78 -7.01
N GLY A 666 -10.72 -65.78 -7.76
CA GLY A 666 -10.73 -65.28 -9.16
C GLY A 666 -9.43 -65.12 -10.00
N LYS A 667 -8.51 -66.10 -9.96
CA LYS A 667 -7.51 -66.52 -11.02
C LYS A 667 -6.71 -65.52 -11.91
N VAL A 668 -5.39 -65.71 -11.91
CA VAL A 668 -4.38 -65.30 -12.95
C VAL A 668 -4.23 -66.42 -14.01
N PRO A 669 -3.68 -66.18 -15.24
CA PRO A 669 -2.22 -66.08 -15.56
C PRO A 669 -1.91 -65.00 -16.66
N SER A 670 -0.71 -64.72 -17.21
CA SER A 670 0.73 -64.97 -16.91
C SER A 670 1.65 -64.08 -17.80
N THR A 671 2.86 -63.74 -17.33
CA THR A 671 4.06 -63.32 -18.13
C THR A 671 4.89 -64.57 -18.54
N PRO A 672 6.01 -64.58 -19.34
CA PRO A 672 7.03 -63.53 -19.56
C PRO A 672 7.83 -63.50 -20.92
N SER A 673 8.76 -62.54 -21.07
CA SER A 673 10.09 -62.55 -21.74
C SER A 673 10.57 -61.09 -21.88
N VAL A 674 11.80 -60.63 -21.59
CA VAL A 674 13.19 -61.12 -21.65
C VAL A 674 13.82 -61.12 -23.04
N SER A 675 14.64 -60.09 -23.35
CA SER A 675 16.04 -60.20 -23.82
C SER A 675 16.57 -58.83 -24.30
N ALA A 676 17.85 -58.74 -24.67
CA ALA A 676 18.61 -57.49 -24.73
C ALA A 676 19.39 -57.27 -26.04
N ALA A 677 20.00 -56.08 -26.13
CA ALA A 677 21.26 -55.75 -26.83
C ALA A 677 21.25 -55.28 -28.31
N ALA A 678 22.36 -54.57 -28.61
CA ALA A 678 22.96 -54.20 -29.89
C ALA A 678 22.56 -52.87 -30.58
N SER A 679 23.55 -51.99 -30.72
CA SER A 679 23.63 -50.90 -31.71
C SER A 679 24.01 -51.44 -33.10
N PRO A 680 23.94 -50.61 -34.17
CA PRO A 680 25.20 -50.05 -34.71
C PRO A 680 25.05 -48.59 -35.19
N SER A 681 25.97 -47.68 -34.84
CA SER A 681 27.12 -47.20 -35.68
C SER A 681 26.81 -45.95 -36.51
N ASN A 682 27.72 -45.04 -36.87
CA ASN A 682 29.06 -44.57 -36.44
C ASN A 682 29.52 -43.59 -37.55
N LYS A 683 30.12 -42.44 -37.22
CA LYS A 683 31.04 -41.59 -38.03
C LYS A 683 31.28 -40.24 -37.29
N THR A 684 32.24 -40.17 -36.37
CA THR A 684 33.66 -39.74 -36.57
C THR A 684 33.88 -38.23 -36.79
N SER A 685 33.88 -37.46 -35.69
CA SER A 685 35.03 -36.76 -35.04
C SER A 685 36.32 -36.39 -35.84
N PRO A 686 37.26 -35.59 -35.29
CA PRO A 686 37.20 -34.24 -34.68
C PRO A 686 38.44 -33.36 -35.06
N VAL A 687 38.78 -32.29 -34.29
CA VAL A 687 40.13 -31.78 -33.87
C VAL A 687 39.97 -30.30 -33.42
N VAL A 688 39.94 -29.95 -32.12
CA VAL A 688 41.03 -29.66 -31.14
C VAL A 688 41.84 -28.37 -31.40
N ALA A 689 41.87 -27.49 -30.37
CA ALA A 689 42.96 -26.58 -29.91
C ALA A 689 42.62 -25.09 -29.70
N ALA A 690 42.73 -24.65 -28.44
CA ALA A 690 43.22 -23.33 -28.02
C ALA A 690 44.63 -23.55 -27.41
N PRO A 691 45.39 -22.55 -26.88
CA PRO A 691 45.17 -21.09 -26.79
C PRO A 691 46.40 -20.24 -27.23
N ALA A 692 46.33 -18.90 -27.13
CA ALA A 692 47.45 -18.04 -26.67
C ALA A 692 47.07 -16.54 -26.64
N SER A 693 47.75 -15.78 -25.78
CA SER A 693 47.63 -14.33 -25.56
C SER A 693 48.76 -13.54 -26.23
N THR A 694 48.54 -12.24 -26.53
CA THR A 694 49.35 -11.06 -26.08
C THR A 694 49.34 -9.86 -27.04
N THR A 695 49.19 -8.64 -26.48
CA THR A 695 49.61 -7.32 -27.05
C THR A 695 48.94 -6.85 -28.36
N SER A 696 48.83 -5.55 -28.71
CA SER A 696 49.49 -4.32 -28.25
C SER A 696 48.60 -3.06 -28.44
N ASN A 697 49.09 -1.89 -28.00
CA ASN A 697 48.43 -0.58 -28.06
C ASN A 697 48.24 -0.01 -29.48
N GLY A 698 47.26 0.89 -29.65
CA GLY A 698 47.17 1.76 -30.83
C GLY A 698 46.14 2.89 -30.69
N ASN A 699 46.61 4.12 -30.43
CA ASN A 699 45.79 5.33 -30.47
C ASN A 699 45.28 5.62 -31.90
N GLY A 700 44.05 6.12 -32.03
CA GLY A 700 43.51 6.56 -33.32
C GLY A 700 42.23 7.39 -33.19
N ALA A 701 42.37 8.70 -33.01
CA ALA A 701 41.24 9.62 -33.06
C ALA A 701 40.89 9.96 -34.52
N ALA A 702 39.65 9.67 -34.94
CA ALA A 702 39.05 10.25 -36.14
C ALA A 702 37.52 10.26 -35.99
N ALA A 703 36.89 11.41 -36.24
CA ALA A 703 35.45 11.56 -36.22
C ALA A 703 34.83 11.28 -37.60
N ALA A 704 33.71 10.56 -37.66
CA ALA A 704 32.70 10.72 -38.72
C ALA A 704 31.38 9.97 -38.42
N ALA A 705 30.28 10.57 -38.92
CA ALA A 705 29.02 9.94 -39.33
C ALA A 705 28.15 9.18 -38.30
N ALA A 706 26.98 9.77 -38.03
CA ALA A 706 25.82 9.07 -37.46
C ALA A 706 24.98 8.39 -38.55
N PRO A 707 24.32 7.28 -38.23
CA PRO A 707 22.95 6.96 -38.65
C PRO A 707 22.00 7.16 -37.44
N GLY A 708 20.74 7.53 -37.57
CA GLY A 708 19.83 7.39 -38.70
C GLY A 708 18.48 6.94 -38.14
N ALA A 709 17.68 7.89 -37.64
CA ALA A 709 16.50 7.58 -36.84
C ALA A 709 15.36 6.94 -37.67
N SER A 710 14.93 5.75 -37.27
CA SER A 710 13.76 5.06 -37.82
C SER A 710 12.48 5.44 -37.05
N LYS A 711 11.51 6.03 -37.73
CA LYS A 711 10.13 6.20 -37.22
C LYS A 711 9.30 4.97 -37.57
N PRO A 712 8.39 4.51 -36.68
CA PRO A 712 7.51 3.38 -36.98
C PRO A 712 6.39 3.75 -37.96
N LEU A 713 6.02 2.79 -38.79
CA LEU A 713 4.88 2.86 -39.71
C LEU A 713 3.57 2.61 -38.98
N ILE A 714 2.57 3.46 -39.22
CA ILE A 714 1.18 3.23 -38.83
C ILE A 714 0.49 2.44 -39.94
N SER A 715 -0.01 1.24 -39.64
CA SER A 715 -0.92 0.51 -40.53
C SER A 715 -2.36 0.67 -40.06
N SER A 716 -3.17 1.38 -40.83
CA SER A 716 -4.63 1.39 -40.69
C SER A 716 -5.27 0.28 -41.52
N ARG A 717 -6.19 -0.49 -40.92
CA ARG A 717 -7.40 -1.03 -41.60
C ARG A 717 -8.35 -1.70 -40.60
N THR A 718 -9.60 -1.21 -40.64
CA THR A 718 -10.88 -1.81 -40.17
C THR A 718 -10.92 -2.35 -38.76
#